data_AF-A0A2H9PLE2-F1
#
_entry.id   AF-A0A2H9PLE2-F1
#
_cell.length_a   1.000
_cell.length_b   1.000
_cell.length_c   1.000
_cell.angle_alpha   90.00
_cell.angle_beta   90.00
_cell.angle_gamma   90.00
#
_symmetry.space_group_name_H-M   'P 1'
#
loop_
_entity.id
_entity.type
_entity.pdbx_description
1 polymer ?
#
loop_
_entity_poly.entity_id
_entity_poly.type
_entity_poly.pdbx_seq_one_letter_code
_entity_poly.pdbx_strand_id
1 'polypeptide(L)'
;MTKEVNTKMKLKKTIVALFSILLMVLAVAPVNAEVTLKQVSNSYFTNQDYQLINFEDATTPSTQYWNQYGVKFLDTDKTKTIVLTGYNRGYQDTASGDVSIFSDGKFPATSANVPLTIEFKEGMKAVGFYAGNGLNNGQQVKATVTAYNQNGQVLGSILFSNIKDPVTTFIGLEAPQQPIYKVSLDYGDSLAGEEIDDVMFIKAETSTTTTEPITETEPVTGNPVIFSVGVNDYPDHQDYSLSKNLPNAYVNMYTVKLANNGFKVIDYKTVKTSNDVNPSANLTVEPGQMVYFEGFKTLTGAQNGAEEKQTFLWTAPPYKNFGQGRVCQTNWMEVDKYLQGSESSACADSLSVPYQDKTSTSGTAIETKVDLTAANLEYDQTSFKAKVCNLGNKDVSGVKVRFTANGKTNDLTYAPSIPANGCTTLYSWGFSYFGMTVNDKVEATLYVDPMNVVSETNENNNKLILQVSNGQVVTEQAMSAKYFVFPRSQDKTARGIVGKYLLSNGVWSLVDTTYATLEDTIIVSPNGQAPGQSYYAEMSVNDGETVAFVAFYPISQIPDKINNNNFPSEVPLKFNGKNVNGKVQVCDLTEGCSKTYGSHSQELLYFNGQEFQTIYSNPELGNKDLFVVGEQTQPVILPAYNENKWPVNTDNTGMQKPSKEDCASGCSYNGKCLPVGTKLMPEGRGSGVYCSWDGQTVDQKYVGEFCQNDYECTTNSCMNGKCLDLEQQFRQQQNLLERILSWLGLN
;
A
#
# COMPACT_ATOMS: atom_id res chain seq x y z
N MET A 1 33.28 -41.77 69.10
CA MET A 1 33.95 -42.06 67.81
C MET A 1 32.98 -42.40 66.66
N THR A 2 31.76 -42.90 66.90
CA THR A 2 30.79 -43.26 65.83
C THR A 2 30.06 -42.08 65.18
N LYS A 3 29.95 -40.93 65.87
CA LYS A 3 29.28 -39.72 65.32
C LYS A 3 30.11 -39.00 64.26
N GLU A 4 31.44 -39.10 64.33
CA GLU A 4 32.36 -38.41 63.44
C GLU A 4 32.54 -39.10 62.08
N VAL A 5 32.37 -40.43 62.05
CA VAL A 5 32.43 -41.23 60.82
C VAL A 5 31.22 -40.97 59.93
N ASN A 6 30.04 -40.78 60.52
CA ASN A 6 28.81 -40.52 59.77
C ASN A 6 28.78 -39.15 59.09
N THR A 7 29.39 -38.12 59.70
CA THR A 7 29.46 -36.78 59.10
C THR A 7 30.41 -36.74 57.91
N LYS A 8 31.57 -37.43 57.99
CA LYS A 8 32.51 -37.53 56.87
C LYS A 8 31.95 -38.33 55.69
N MET A 9 31.09 -39.32 55.96
CA MET A 9 30.45 -40.11 54.90
C MET A 9 29.32 -39.34 54.19
N LYS A 10 28.53 -38.52 54.90
CA LYS A 10 27.54 -37.63 54.28
C LYS A 10 28.21 -36.56 53.41
N LEU A 11 29.29 -35.94 53.89
CA LEU A 11 30.01 -34.91 53.14
C LEU A 11 30.62 -35.46 51.83
N LYS A 12 31.18 -36.68 51.85
CA LYS A 12 31.68 -37.33 50.63
C LYS A 12 30.56 -37.63 49.62
N LYS A 13 29.39 -38.08 50.07
CA LYS A 13 28.25 -38.34 49.17
C LYS A 13 27.70 -37.06 48.56
N THR A 14 27.64 -35.97 49.32
CA THR A 14 27.20 -34.66 48.81
C THR A 14 28.21 -34.07 47.82
N ILE A 15 29.51 -34.18 48.08
CA ILE A 15 30.55 -33.70 47.16
C ILE A 15 30.53 -34.51 45.85
N VAL A 16 30.38 -35.84 45.91
CA VAL A 16 30.29 -36.67 44.71
C VAL A 16 29.01 -36.37 43.91
N ALA A 17 27.87 -36.14 44.56
CA ALA A 17 26.64 -35.75 43.88
C ALA A 17 26.77 -34.37 43.20
N LEU A 18 27.40 -33.39 43.86
CA LEU A 18 27.69 -32.08 43.28
C LEU A 18 28.68 -32.18 42.11
N PHE A 19 29.71 -33.02 42.21
CA PHE A 19 30.67 -33.23 41.12
C PHE A 19 30.04 -33.94 39.92
N SER A 20 29.11 -34.89 40.14
CA SER A 20 28.37 -35.55 39.06
C SER A 20 27.35 -34.63 38.38
N ILE A 21 26.70 -33.73 39.13
CA ILE A 21 25.83 -32.69 38.55
C ILE A 21 26.67 -31.69 37.75
N LEU A 22 27.84 -31.28 38.26
CA LEU A 22 28.75 -30.38 37.56
C LEU A 22 29.32 -31.04 36.28
N LEU A 23 29.63 -32.34 36.30
CA LEU A 23 30.09 -33.08 35.11
C LEU A 23 28.98 -33.29 34.07
N MET A 24 27.71 -33.46 34.49
CA MET A 24 26.57 -33.54 33.57
C MET A 24 26.21 -32.19 32.94
N VAL A 25 26.46 -31.08 33.64
CA VAL A 25 26.29 -29.72 33.07
C VAL A 25 27.43 -29.34 32.12
N LEU A 26 28.61 -29.97 32.24
CA LEU A 26 29.75 -29.76 31.33
C LEU A 26 29.75 -30.67 30.09
N ALA A 27 28.85 -31.65 30.02
CA ALA A 27 28.74 -32.54 28.87
C ALA A 27 27.76 -31.97 27.83
N VAL A 28 28.32 -31.55 26.68
CA VAL A 28 27.62 -31.16 25.45
C VAL A 28 27.00 -29.75 25.45
N ALA A 29 27.79 -28.73 25.81
CA ALA A 29 27.57 -27.44 25.14
C ALA A 29 28.00 -27.65 23.66
N PRO A 30 27.09 -27.55 22.67
CA PRO A 30 27.52 -27.57 21.29
C PRO A 30 28.54 -26.43 21.12
N VAL A 31 29.75 -26.79 20.70
CA VAL A 31 30.73 -25.82 20.24
C VAL A 31 30.15 -25.26 18.95
N ASN A 32 29.26 -24.27 19.07
CA ASN A 32 28.78 -23.50 17.95
C ASN A 32 30.04 -22.85 17.37
N ALA A 33 30.50 -23.34 16.23
CA ALA A 33 31.57 -22.70 15.49
C ALA A 33 31.19 -21.23 15.34
N GLU A 34 31.99 -20.33 15.91
CA GLU A 34 31.75 -18.90 15.82
C GLU A 34 31.61 -18.54 14.35
N VAL A 35 30.42 -18.08 13.96
CA VAL A 35 30.20 -17.56 12.61
C VAL A 35 31.10 -16.34 12.50
N THR A 36 32.07 -16.39 11.57
CA THR A 36 33.02 -15.30 11.41
C THR A 36 32.50 -14.37 10.30
N LEU A 37 31.98 -13.21 10.69
CA LEU A 37 31.70 -12.14 9.73
C LEU A 37 33.00 -11.65 9.09
N LYS A 38 32.97 -11.42 7.77
CA LYS A 38 34.07 -10.81 7.03
C LYS A 38 33.70 -9.41 6.60
N GLN A 39 34.61 -8.46 6.78
CA GLN A 39 34.48 -7.14 6.17
C GLN A 39 34.78 -7.24 4.67
N VAL A 40 33.94 -6.63 3.83
CA VAL A 40 34.10 -6.59 2.37
C VAL A 40 34.06 -5.14 1.85
N SER A 41 34.68 -4.89 0.70
CA SER A 41 34.74 -3.57 0.06
C SER A 41 33.60 -3.35 -0.93
N ASN A 42 33.39 -2.12 -1.40
CA ASN A 42 32.40 -1.84 -2.46
C ASN A 42 32.69 -2.68 -3.73
N SER A 43 33.97 -2.80 -4.10
CA SER A 43 34.41 -3.61 -5.25
C SER A 43 34.06 -5.10 -5.12
N TYR A 44 33.77 -5.60 -3.91
CA TYR A 44 33.27 -6.96 -3.73
C TYR A 44 31.88 -7.12 -4.34
N PHE A 45 30.98 -6.15 -4.13
CA PHE A 45 29.62 -6.16 -4.67
C PHE A 45 29.62 -5.97 -6.18
N THR A 46 30.36 -4.99 -6.70
CA THR A 46 30.40 -4.70 -8.15
C THR A 46 30.97 -5.83 -9.01
N ASN A 47 31.64 -6.81 -8.39
CA ASN A 47 32.16 -8.01 -9.07
C ASN A 47 31.23 -9.23 -8.94
N GLN A 48 30.03 -9.06 -8.39
CA GLN A 48 29.03 -10.10 -8.13
C GLN A 48 27.67 -9.67 -8.70
N ASP A 49 26.71 -10.59 -8.73
CA ASP A 49 25.30 -10.26 -9.00
C ASP A 49 24.66 -9.73 -7.71
N TYR A 50 24.65 -8.41 -7.55
CA TYR A 50 24.11 -7.73 -6.36
C TYR A 50 22.88 -6.90 -6.71
N GLN A 51 22.04 -6.65 -5.71
CA GLN A 51 20.94 -5.70 -5.79
C GLN A 51 21.33 -4.39 -5.11
N LEU A 52 20.79 -3.28 -5.60
CA LEU A 52 21.10 -1.93 -5.15
C LEU A 52 19.81 -1.15 -4.88
N ILE A 53 19.78 -0.43 -3.76
CA ILE A 53 18.78 0.59 -3.43
C ILE A 53 19.52 1.90 -3.17
N ASN A 54 19.41 2.89 -4.06
CA ASN A 54 20.13 4.17 -4.02
C ASN A 54 19.31 5.35 -3.44
N PHE A 55 18.12 5.08 -2.93
CA PHE A 55 17.23 6.04 -2.26
C PHE A 55 16.78 7.29 -3.03
N GLU A 56 17.21 7.53 -4.26
CA GLU A 56 16.79 8.70 -5.05
C GLU A 56 15.28 8.70 -5.36
N ASP A 57 14.61 7.56 -5.20
CA ASP A 57 13.16 7.41 -5.31
C ASP A 57 12.43 7.34 -3.95
N ALA A 58 13.14 7.53 -2.83
CA ALA A 58 12.59 7.32 -1.49
C ALA A 58 11.57 8.39 -1.11
N THR A 59 10.34 7.97 -0.82
CA THR A 59 9.32 8.82 -0.18
C THR A 59 8.92 8.29 1.19
N THR A 60 8.80 6.96 1.32
CA THR A 60 8.48 6.26 2.58
C THR A 60 9.27 4.94 2.64
N PRO A 61 10.54 4.98 3.06
CA PRO A 61 11.52 3.92 2.79
C PRO A 61 11.14 2.56 3.38
N SER A 62 10.52 2.52 4.55
CA SER A 62 10.19 1.24 5.22
C SER A 62 9.14 0.40 4.49
N THR A 63 8.17 1.01 3.78
CA THR A 63 7.10 0.26 3.08
C THR A 63 7.46 0.02 1.61
N GLN A 64 8.05 1.03 0.96
CA GLN A 64 8.41 1.02 -0.46
C GLN A 64 9.33 -0.16 -0.80
N TYR A 65 10.44 -0.29 -0.06
CA TYR A 65 11.46 -1.28 -0.37
C TYR A 65 11.16 -2.69 0.15
N TRP A 66 10.24 -2.83 1.10
CA TRP A 66 9.86 -4.15 1.60
C TRP A 66 9.15 -4.97 0.53
N ASN A 67 8.27 -4.32 -0.23
CA ASN A 67 7.52 -4.99 -1.29
C ASN A 67 8.40 -5.24 -2.53
N GLN A 68 9.25 -4.28 -2.89
CA GLN A 68 10.06 -4.36 -4.11
C GLN A 68 11.31 -5.23 -3.96
N TYR A 69 12.03 -5.07 -2.84
CA TYR A 69 13.34 -5.67 -2.62
C TYR A 69 13.38 -6.62 -1.43
N GLY A 70 12.32 -6.66 -0.62
CA GLY A 70 12.34 -7.39 0.65
C GLY A 70 13.24 -6.72 1.69
N VAL A 71 13.45 -5.41 1.62
CA VAL A 71 14.29 -4.64 2.56
C VAL A 71 13.42 -3.68 3.35
N LYS A 72 13.52 -3.68 4.67
CA LYS A 72 12.76 -2.79 5.56
C LYS A 72 13.66 -2.12 6.58
N PHE A 73 13.41 -0.84 6.81
CA PHE A 73 14.03 -0.09 7.90
C PHE A 73 13.10 -0.08 9.10
N LEU A 74 13.60 -0.49 10.27
CA LEU A 74 12.78 -0.68 11.45
C LEU A 74 12.70 0.60 12.29
N ASP A 75 11.48 1.12 12.39
CA ASP A 75 11.12 2.09 13.42
C ASP A 75 10.98 1.37 14.76
N THR A 76 11.48 1.98 15.83
CA THR A 76 11.31 1.51 17.20
C THR A 76 10.52 2.52 18.02
N ASP A 77 10.32 2.26 19.30
CA ASP A 77 9.86 3.27 20.26
C ASP A 77 10.87 4.42 20.42
N LYS A 78 12.15 4.19 20.11
CA LYS A 78 13.25 5.15 20.28
C LYS A 78 13.75 5.82 19.01
N THR A 79 13.51 5.24 17.82
CA THR A 79 13.93 5.83 16.55
C THR A 79 12.82 5.78 15.50
N LYS A 80 12.86 6.73 14.57
CA LYS A 80 12.08 6.77 13.35
C LYS A 80 13.02 6.88 12.15
N THR A 81 12.83 6.04 11.17
CA THR A 81 13.53 6.15 9.89
C THR A 81 12.90 7.29 9.08
N ILE A 82 13.73 8.23 8.63
CA ILE A 82 13.31 9.33 7.75
C ILE A 82 14.21 9.42 6.51
N VAL A 83 13.71 10.11 5.49
CA VAL A 83 14.47 10.43 4.28
C VAL A 83 15.08 11.81 4.45
N LEU A 84 16.38 11.95 4.22
CA LEU A 84 17.05 13.25 4.18
C LEU A 84 17.43 13.61 2.74
N THR A 85 17.19 14.87 2.40
CA THR A 85 17.57 15.43 1.09
C THR A 85 18.86 16.24 1.20
N GLY A 86 19.48 16.59 0.08
CA GLY A 86 20.63 17.48 0.03
C GLY A 86 20.40 18.77 0.82
N TYR A 87 19.17 19.31 0.83
CA TYR A 87 18.82 20.49 1.63
C TYR A 87 19.11 20.31 3.13
N ASN A 88 18.79 19.14 3.70
CA ASN A 88 19.03 18.84 5.11
C ASN A 88 20.52 18.74 5.45
N ARG A 89 21.36 18.43 4.46
CA ARG A 89 22.83 18.33 4.58
C ARG A 89 23.58 19.57 4.11
N GLY A 90 22.88 20.68 3.83
CA GLY A 90 23.52 21.88 3.29
C GLY A 90 24.10 21.69 1.89
N TYR A 91 23.39 20.91 1.05
CA TYR A 91 23.71 20.58 -0.34
C TYR A 91 25.01 19.78 -0.53
N GLN A 92 25.33 18.93 0.43
CA GLN A 92 26.35 17.91 0.25
C GLN A 92 25.73 16.62 -0.30
N ASP A 93 26.28 16.18 -1.43
CA ASP A 93 25.92 14.92 -2.07
C ASP A 93 26.32 13.72 -1.20
N THR A 94 25.56 12.63 -1.36
CA THR A 94 25.83 11.32 -0.79
C THR A 94 26.66 10.49 -1.78
N ALA A 95 26.65 9.16 -1.66
CA ALA A 95 27.37 8.31 -2.60
C ALA A 95 26.68 8.23 -3.97
N SER A 96 25.34 8.24 -3.99
CA SER A 96 24.53 8.14 -5.22
C SER A 96 23.84 9.42 -5.66
N GLY A 97 23.73 10.43 -4.81
CA GLY A 97 23.03 11.66 -5.16
C GLY A 97 22.60 12.53 -3.98
N ASP A 98 21.34 12.91 -3.97
CA ASP A 98 20.79 13.93 -3.07
C ASP A 98 19.97 13.32 -1.94
N VAL A 99 19.81 12.00 -1.87
CA VAL A 99 18.89 11.37 -0.92
C VAL A 99 19.60 10.32 -0.08
N SER A 100 19.25 10.23 1.21
CA SER A 100 19.75 9.22 2.14
C SER A 100 18.67 8.80 3.14
N ILE A 101 18.97 7.77 3.92
CA ILE A 101 18.14 7.29 5.02
C ILE A 101 18.79 7.65 6.35
N PHE A 102 18.00 8.20 7.27
CA PHE A 102 18.46 8.67 8.58
C PHE A 102 17.63 8.07 9.72
N SER A 103 18.32 7.70 10.81
CA SER A 103 17.73 7.25 12.08
C SER A 103 17.49 8.45 13.00
N ASP A 104 16.26 8.96 12.99
CA ASP A 104 15.83 10.09 13.81
C ASP A 104 15.41 9.62 15.22
N GLY A 105 16.20 10.00 16.22
CA GLY A 105 15.93 9.69 17.62
C GLY A 105 14.61 10.34 18.09
N LYS A 106 13.69 9.54 18.64
CA LYS A 106 12.43 10.01 19.19
C LYS A 106 12.65 10.56 20.60
N PHE A 107 12.45 11.86 20.78
CA PHE A 107 12.51 12.48 22.11
C PHE A 107 11.61 11.73 23.13
N PRO A 108 12.09 11.45 24.35
CA PRO A 108 13.32 11.96 24.98
C PRO A 108 14.60 11.15 24.67
N ALA A 109 14.52 10.12 23.83
CA ALA A 109 15.70 9.39 23.40
C ALA A 109 16.56 10.26 22.46
N THR A 110 17.86 10.14 22.62
CA THR A 110 18.87 10.62 21.67
C THR A 110 19.25 9.48 20.73
N SER A 111 20.02 9.76 19.67
CA SER A 111 20.60 8.70 18.84
C SER A 111 21.64 7.83 19.56
N ALA A 112 22.11 8.24 20.76
CA ALA A 112 23.06 7.46 21.54
C ALA A 112 22.52 6.08 21.91
N ASN A 113 23.23 5.04 21.46
CA ASN A 113 22.90 3.63 21.60
C ASN A 113 21.50 3.27 21.02
N VAL A 114 21.09 3.96 19.96
CA VAL A 114 19.83 3.71 19.26
C VAL A 114 20.13 3.39 17.79
N PRO A 115 20.36 2.11 17.45
CA PRO A 115 20.86 1.74 16.13
C PRO A 115 19.83 1.91 15.01
N LEU A 116 20.31 2.30 13.83
CA LEU A 116 19.59 2.09 12.57
C LEU A 116 19.55 0.60 12.24
N THR A 117 18.37 0.05 12.00
CA THR A 117 18.20 -1.39 11.73
C THR A 117 17.57 -1.66 10.38
N ILE A 118 18.22 -2.52 9.59
CA ILE A 118 17.80 -2.99 8.28
C ILE A 118 17.41 -4.46 8.40
N GLU A 119 16.20 -4.82 7.99
CA GLU A 119 15.68 -6.20 7.96
C GLU A 119 15.48 -6.66 6.51
N PHE A 120 15.80 -7.93 6.28
CA PHE A 120 15.70 -8.59 4.98
C PHE A 120 14.66 -9.72 5.05
N LYS A 121 13.76 -9.76 4.07
CA LYS A 121 12.73 -10.79 3.92
C LYS A 121 13.33 -12.17 3.62
N GLU A 122 14.42 -12.18 2.88
CA GLU A 122 15.21 -13.37 2.53
C GLU A 122 16.59 -13.29 3.20
N GLY A 123 17.30 -14.42 3.25
CA GLY A 123 18.66 -14.45 3.80
C GLY A 123 19.67 -13.86 2.82
N MET A 124 20.57 -13.00 3.30
CA MET A 124 21.62 -12.34 2.51
C MET A 124 22.99 -12.96 2.81
N LYS A 125 23.79 -13.22 1.77
CA LYS A 125 25.20 -13.64 1.91
C LYS A 125 26.07 -12.45 2.32
N ALA A 126 25.82 -11.29 1.71
CA ALA A 126 26.56 -10.08 1.96
C ALA A 126 25.64 -8.86 1.90
N VAL A 127 25.94 -7.86 2.73
CA VAL A 127 25.23 -6.58 2.81
C VAL A 127 26.26 -5.46 2.92
N GLY A 128 26.09 -4.39 2.18
CA GLY A 128 26.91 -3.19 2.27
C GLY A 128 26.09 -1.92 2.07
N PHE A 129 26.63 -0.81 2.55
CA PHE A 129 26.06 0.53 2.42
C PHE A 129 27.11 1.61 2.69
N TYR A 130 26.88 2.82 2.21
CA TYR A 130 27.66 3.99 2.63
C TYR A 130 27.05 4.57 3.89
N ALA A 131 27.91 4.98 4.83
CA ALA A 131 27.52 5.63 6.08
C ALA A 131 28.10 7.05 6.16
N GLY A 132 27.37 7.94 6.83
CA GLY A 132 27.69 9.36 6.99
C GLY A 132 27.28 9.94 8.34
N ASN A 133 27.13 11.26 8.41
CA ASN A 133 26.89 11.99 9.66
C ASN A 133 27.93 11.65 10.75
N GLY A 134 29.17 11.50 10.28
CA GLY A 134 30.28 10.96 11.05
C GLY A 134 30.92 11.92 12.04
N LEU A 135 30.48 13.18 12.13
CA LEU A 135 31.08 14.19 13.01
C LEU A 135 30.15 14.55 14.17
N ASN A 136 30.61 14.31 15.40
CA ASN A 136 29.96 14.78 16.61
C ASN A 136 30.89 15.75 17.34
N ASN A 137 30.54 17.05 17.35
CA ASN A 137 31.38 18.12 17.90
C ASN A 137 32.82 18.14 17.32
N GLY A 138 32.95 17.85 16.02
CA GLY A 138 34.24 17.80 15.31
C GLY A 138 35.08 16.54 15.58
N GLN A 139 34.59 15.60 16.39
CA GLN A 139 35.20 14.28 16.55
C GLN A 139 34.52 13.26 15.64
N GLN A 140 35.32 12.39 15.03
CA GLN A 140 34.80 11.30 14.21
C GLN A 140 34.17 10.23 15.10
N VAL A 141 32.93 9.85 14.78
CA VAL A 141 32.26 8.74 15.46
C VAL A 141 32.83 7.40 15.02
N LYS A 142 32.70 6.42 15.91
CA LYS A 142 32.95 5.01 15.62
C LYS A 142 31.59 4.35 15.42
N ALA A 143 31.50 3.47 14.44
CA ALA A 143 30.28 2.72 14.17
C ALA A 143 30.49 1.24 14.41
N THR A 144 29.58 0.60 15.13
CA THR A 144 29.52 -0.86 15.23
C THR A 144 28.42 -1.37 14.32
N VAL A 145 28.76 -2.30 13.43
CA VAL A 145 27.76 -2.98 12.59
C VAL A 145 27.61 -4.41 13.03
N THR A 146 26.41 -4.80 13.42
CA THR A 146 26.07 -6.14 13.90
C THR A 146 25.12 -6.83 12.93
N ALA A 147 25.43 -8.08 12.55
CA ALA A 147 24.56 -8.88 11.70
C ALA A 147 23.85 -9.97 12.52
N TYR A 148 22.64 -10.32 12.13
CA TYR A 148 21.82 -11.32 12.80
C TYR A 148 21.24 -12.34 11.80
N ASN A 149 21.05 -13.56 12.26
CA ASN A 149 20.33 -14.60 11.52
C ASN A 149 18.80 -14.45 11.65
N GLN A 150 18.06 -15.37 11.03
CA GLN A 150 16.58 -15.36 11.03
C GLN A 150 15.96 -15.43 12.43
N ASN A 151 16.65 -16.08 13.39
CA ASN A 151 16.18 -16.21 14.77
C ASN A 151 16.56 -14.98 15.63
N GLY A 152 17.17 -13.95 15.04
CA GLY A 152 17.66 -12.77 15.74
C GLY A 152 18.93 -13.01 16.55
N GLN A 153 19.63 -14.14 16.36
CA GLN A 153 20.92 -14.41 17.00
C GLN A 153 22.02 -13.63 16.29
N VAL A 154 22.95 -13.07 17.07
CA VAL A 154 24.10 -12.33 16.54
C VAL A 154 25.02 -13.29 15.79
N LEU A 155 25.27 -12.99 14.52
CA LEU A 155 26.29 -13.66 13.70
C LEU A 155 27.68 -13.09 13.97
N GLY A 156 27.76 -11.81 14.32
CA GLY A 156 28.98 -11.12 14.69
C GLY A 156 28.81 -9.60 14.63
N SER A 157 29.87 -8.87 15.01
CA SER A 157 29.92 -7.41 14.93
C SER A 157 31.29 -6.95 14.42
N ILE A 158 31.32 -5.88 13.62
CA ILE A 158 32.55 -5.25 13.13
C ILE A 158 32.54 -3.78 13.52
N LEU A 159 33.66 -3.30 14.09
CA LEU A 159 33.86 -1.90 14.45
C LEU A 159 34.55 -1.14 13.32
N PHE A 160 33.91 -0.09 12.85
CA PHE A 160 34.44 0.84 11.85
C PHE A 160 34.83 2.15 12.53
N SER A 161 36.09 2.53 12.39
CA SER A 161 36.60 3.84 12.79
C SER A 161 36.53 4.81 11.61
N ASN A 162 36.41 6.11 11.88
CA ASN A 162 36.50 7.18 10.87
C ASN A 162 35.31 7.18 9.89
N ILE A 163 34.09 7.22 10.44
CA ILE A 163 32.92 7.59 9.65
C ILE A 163 33.05 9.07 9.30
N LYS A 164 32.96 9.38 8.00
CA LYS A 164 33.02 10.76 7.49
C LYS A 164 31.65 11.43 7.61
N ASP A 165 31.66 12.77 7.59
CA ASP A 165 30.42 13.54 7.61
C ASP A 165 29.56 13.31 6.36
N PRO A 166 30.12 13.40 5.13
CA PRO A 166 29.38 13.00 3.94
C PRO A 166 29.11 11.49 3.96
N VAL A 167 27.92 11.08 3.50
CA VAL A 167 27.46 9.68 3.43
C VAL A 167 28.21 8.89 2.35
N THR A 168 29.52 8.73 2.57
CA THR A 168 30.50 8.24 1.58
C THR A 168 31.44 7.19 2.17
N THR A 169 31.27 6.83 3.44
CA THR A 169 32.10 5.81 4.10
C THR A 169 31.50 4.43 3.85
N PHE A 170 32.08 3.66 2.94
CA PHE A 170 31.56 2.33 2.64
C PHE A 170 31.77 1.34 3.81
N ILE A 171 30.69 0.64 4.18
CA ILE A 171 30.66 -0.45 5.15
C ILE A 171 30.08 -1.68 4.44
N GLY A 172 30.79 -2.81 4.49
CA GLY A 172 30.32 -4.06 3.91
C GLY A 172 30.64 -5.26 4.79
N LEU A 173 29.69 -6.19 4.87
CA LEU A 173 29.75 -7.43 5.63
C LEU A 173 29.41 -8.64 4.74
N GLU A 174 30.11 -9.75 4.93
CA GLU A 174 29.77 -11.06 4.37
C GLU A 174 29.67 -12.09 5.51
N ALA A 175 28.63 -12.92 5.47
CA ALA A 175 28.44 -14.06 6.38
C ALA A 175 28.40 -15.36 5.55
N PRO A 176 29.56 -15.98 5.27
CA PRO A 176 29.63 -17.09 4.33
C PRO A 176 29.00 -18.40 4.86
N GLN A 177 28.85 -18.56 6.18
CA GLN A 177 28.31 -19.78 6.78
C GLN A 177 26.81 -19.70 7.11
N GLN A 178 26.26 -18.50 7.35
CA GLN A 178 24.85 -18.32 7.71
C GLN A 178 24.31 -17.04 7.07
N PRO A 179 23.09 -17.08 6.48
CA PRO A 179 22.51 -15.88 5.89
C PRO A 179 22.19 -14.80 6.92
N ILE A 180 22.41 -13.55 6.53
CA ILE A 180 22.08 -12.32 7.24
C ILE A 180 20.61 -11.99 6.96
N TYR A 181 19.80 -11.91 8.01
CA TYR A 181 18.40 -11.46 7.90
C TYR A 181 18.18 -10.07 8.47
N LYS A 182 19.15 -9.56 9.24
CA LYS A 182 19.09 -8.24 9.84
C LYS A 182 20.48 -7.69 10.05
N VAL A 183 20.65 -6.38 9.86
CA VAL A 183 21.87 -5.63 10.17
C VAL A 183 21.49 -4.41 11.01
N SER A 184 22.29 -4.10 12.04
CA SER A 184 22.16 -2.88 12.82
C SER A 184 23.45 -2.06 12.75
N LEU A 185 23.33 -0.76 12.49
CA LEU A 185 24.40 0.24 12.54
C LEU A 185 24.21 1.08 13.81
N ASP A 186 25.23 1.18 14.65
CA ASP A 186 25.18 1.91 15.93
C ASP A 186 26.41 2.82 16.08
N TYR A 187 26.20 4.12 16.31
CA TYR A 187 27.28 5.08 16.61
C TYR A 187 27.68 5.12 18.10
N GLY A 188 27.18 4.18 18.91
CA GLY A 188 27.47 4.04 20.34
C GLY A 188 26.93 5.21 21.14
N ASP A 189 27.71 5.74 22.07
CA ASP A 189 27.31 6.88 22.91
C ASP A 189 27.21 8.23 22.16
N SER A 190 27.31 8.24 20.82
CA SER A 190 27.19 9.45 20.02
C SER A 190 25.76 9.99 19.97
N LEU A 191 25.62 11.31 20.03
CA LEU A 191 24.33 11.98 19.81
C LEU A 191 23.98 12.15 18.33
N ALA A 192 24.92 11.88 17.41
CA ALA A 192 24.68 11.94 15.98
C ALA A 192 23.86 10.71 15.55
N GLY A 193 22.77 10.93 14.80
CA GLY A 193 21.96 9.86 14.21
C GLY A 193 22.69 9.14 13.09
N GLU A 194 22.46 7.84 12.96
CA GLU A 194 23.00 7.06 11.87
C GLU A 194 22.37 7.48 10.54
N GLU A 195 23.22 7.72 9.54
CA GLU A 195 22.80 8.08 8.18
C GLU A 195 23.46 7.12 7.19
N ILE A 196 22.68 6.58 6.27
CA ILE A 196 23.16 5.66 5.23
C ILE A 196 22.67 6.00 3.84
N ASP A 197 23.44 5.57 2.85
CA ASP A 197 23.12 5.62 1.43
C ASP A 197 23.54 4.32 0.72
N ASP A 198 22.99 4.06 -0.46
CA ASP A 198 23.15 2.84 -1.27
C ASP A 198 23.15 1.52 -0.47
N VAL A 199 22.00 0.87 -0.28
CA VAL A 199 22.00 -0.50 0.28
C VAL A 199 22.26 -1.51 -0.83
N MET A 200 23.42 -2.17 -0.74
CA MET A 200 23.88 -3.23 -1.64
C MET A 200 23.76 -4.59 -0.96
N PHE A 201 23.23 -5.60 -1.64
CA PHE A 201 23.10 -6.92 -1.05
C PHE A 201 23.16 -8.04 -2.08
N ILE A 202 23.73 -9.17 -1.65
CA ILE A 202 23.80 -10.41 -2.43
C ILE A 202 22.98 -11.43 -1.66
N LYS A 203 21.93 -11.96 -2.30
CA LYS A 203 21.11 -13.01 -1.71
C LYS A 203 22.00 -14.19 -1.34
N ALA A 204 21.79 -14.76 -0.16
CA ALA A 204 22.37 -16.06 0.10
C ALA A 204 21.86 -17.00 -0.97
N GLU A 205 22.77 -17.79 -1.56
CA GLU A 205 22.32 -18.99 -2.26
C GLU A 205 21.42 -19.67 -1.25
N THR A 206 20.13 -19.76 -1.58
CA THR A 206 19.24 -20.64 -0.84
C THR A 206 20.04 -21.91 -0.86
N SER A 207 20.52 -22.31 0.32
CA SER A 207 20.89 -23.69 0.49
C SER A 207 19.57 -24.35 0.16
N THR A 208 19.41 -24.72 -1.10
CA THR A 208 18.97 -26.03 -1.45
C THR A 208 19.93 -26.84 -0.60
N THR A 209 19.53 -27.01 0.68
CA THR A 209 19.76 -28.23 1.39
C THR A 209 19.49 -29.18 0.26
N THR A 210 20.57 -29.72 -0.29
CA THR A 210 20.49 -30.93 -1.05
C THR A 210 19.91 -31.79 0.05
N THR A 211 18.58 -31.80 0.12
CA THR A 211 17.82 -32.86 0.69
C THR A 211 18.49 -33.98 -0.04
N GLU A 212 19.41 -34.66 0.66
CA GLU A 212 19.74 -36.03 0.29
C GLU A 212 18.40 -36.57 -0.14
N PRO A 213 18.23 -36.83 -1.46
CA PRO A 213 16.92 -36.92 -2.10
C PRO A 213 16.11 -37.76 -1.14
N ILE A 214 15.12 -37.15 -0.46
CA ILE A 214 14.50 -37.73 0.75
C ILE A 214 14.22 -39.15 0.32
N THR A 215 15.04 -40.11 0.81
CA THR A 215 15.20 -41.38 0.09
C THR A 215 13.81 -41.90 0.01
N GLU A 216 13.24 -41.92 -1.20
CA GLU A 216 11.80 -41.91 -1.42
C GLU A 216 11.24 -42.97 -0.48
N THR A 217 10.64 -42.52 0.63
CA THR A 217 10.37 -43.39 1.77
C THR A 217 9.60 -44.54 1.20
N GLU A 218 10.07 -45.78 1.42
CA GLU A 218 9.58 -46.94 0.69
C GLU A 218 8.07 -46.84 0.48
N PRO A 219 7.58 -47.02 -0.76
CA PRO A 219 6.20 -46.74 -1.11
C PRO A 219 5.29 -47.37 -0.06
N VAL A 220 4.51 -46.54 0.62
CA VAL A 220 3.63 -47.00 1.69
C VAL A 220 2.66 -48.00 1.07
N THR A 221 2.86 -49.29 1.35
CA THR A 221 2.00 -50.34 0.81
C THR A 221 0.72 -50.43 1.62
N GLY A 222 -0.42 -50.59 0.95
CA GLY A 222 -1.71 -50.77 1.61
C GLY A 222 -2.87 -50.55 0.66
N ASN A 223 -4.08 -50.53 1.20
CA ASN A 223 -5.28 -50.21 0.43
C ASN A 223 -5.64 -48.73 0.56
N PRO A 224 -6.27 -48.13 -0.47
CA PRO A 224 -6.88 -46.82 -0.35
C PRO A 224 -7.93 -46.82 0.77
N VAL A 225 -8.00 -45.72 1.52
CA VAL A 225 -8.96 -45.56 2.63
C VAL A 225 -10.10 -44.67 2.15
N ILE A 226 -11.34 -45.14 2.29
CA ILE A 226 -12.53 -44.29 2.14
C ILE A 226 -12.74 -43.60 3.49
N PHE A 227 -12.53 -42.29 3.51
CA PHE A 227 -12.62 -41.46 4.70
C PHE A 227 -13.84 -40.55 4.62
N SER A 228 -14.70 -40.61 5.64
CA SER A 228 -15.94 -39.83 5.67
C SER A 228 -15.74 -38.50 6.38
N VAL A 229 -16.01 -37.39 5.68
CA VAL A 229 -15.84 -36.03 6.20
C VAL A 229 -17.18 -35.32 6.24
N GLY A 230 -17.66 -34.99 7.44
CA GLY A 230 -18.82 -34.11 7.64
C GLY A 230 -18.43 -32.64 7.59
N VAL A 231 -19.37 -31.78 7.20
CA VAL A 231 -19.26 -30.32 7.37
C VAL A 231 -20.25 -29.92 8.42
N ASN A 232 -19.82 -29.44 9.59
CA ASN A 232 -20.74 -29.00 10.63
C ASN A 232 -21.07 -27.50 10.50
N ASP A 233 -22.18 -27.11 11.12
CA ASP A 233 -22.70 -25.74 11.18
C ASP A 233 -21.98 -24.82 12.18
N TYR A 234 -20.83 -25.22 12.74
CA TYR A 234 -19.97 -24.30 13.47
C TYR A 234 -19.34 -23.29 12.49
N PRO A 235 -19.36 -21.96 12.76
CA PRO A 235 -19.51 -21.32 14.08
C PRO A 235 -20.92 -20.85 14.48
N ASP A 236 -21.98 -21.12 13.72
CA ASP A 236 -23.32 -20.52 13.93
C ASP A 236 -23.89 -20.72 15.34
N HIS A 237 -23.53 -21.82 16.00
CA HIS A 237 -24.01 -22.15 17.33
C HIS A 237 -22.98 -21.93 18.44
N GLN A 238 -21.72 -21.59 18.11
CA GLN A 238 -20.57 -21.42 19.02
C GLN A 238 -20.32 -22.56 20.05
N ASP A 239 -21.13 -23.62 20.03
CA ASP A 239 -21.05 -24.80 20.88
C ASP A 239 -20.96 -26.05 19.99
N TYR A 240 -19.83 -26.75 20.08
CA TYR A 240 -19.56 -27.94 19.27
C TYR A 240 -20.50 -29.11 19.59
N SER A 241 -21.03 -29.18 20.82
CA SER A 241 -21.97 -30.24 21.23
C SER A 241 -23.35 -30.10 20.57
N LEU A 242 -23.68 -28.89 20.11
CA LEU A 242 -24.90 -28.59 19.38
C LEU A 242 -24.73 -28.67 17.86
N SER A 243 -23.48 -28.79 17.40
CA SER A 243 -23.17 -28.76 15.98
C SER A 243 -23.70 -29.99 15.25
N LYS A 244 -24.24 -29.79 14.05
CA LYS A 244 -24.77 -30.85 13.20
C LYS A 244 -24.11 -30.82 11.84
N ASN A 245 -23.85 -32.00 11.28
CA ASN A 245 -23.37 -32.10 9.91
C ASN A 245 -24.47 -31.64 8.93
N LEU A 246 -24.06 -30.80 7.99
CA LEU A 246 -24.90 -30.17 6.99
C LEU A 246 -25.07 -31.07 5.76
N PRO A 247 -26.32 -31.38 5.35
CA PRO A 247 -26.57 -32.03 4.07
C PRO A 247 -26.32 -31.05 2.92
N ASN A 248 -25.90 -31.58 1.76
CA ASN A 248 -25.58 -30.79 0.57
C ASN A 248 -24.47 -29.73 0.71
N ALA A 249 -23.66 -29.80 1.77
CA ALA A 249 -22.43 -29.03 1.91
C ALA A 249 -21.32 -29.60 1.00
N TYR A 250 -20.14 -28.99 1.00
CA TYR A 250 -19.00 -29.39 0.17
C TYR A 250 -17.75 -29.51 1.03
N VAL A 251 -16.95 -30.54 0.78
CA VAL A 251 -15.65 -30.77 1.40
C VAL A 251 -14.59 -30.64 0.32
N ASN A 252 -13.59 -29.80 0.54
CA ASN A 252 -12.33 -29.86 -0.19
C ASN A 252 -11.36 -30.79 0.50
N MET A 253 -10.82 -31.76 -0.24
CA MET A 253 -9.67 -32.54 0.15
C MET A 253 -8.46 -32.04 -0.62
N TYR A 254 -7.49 -31.47 0.10
CA TYR A 254 -6.23 -30.99 -0.46
C TYR A 254 -5.18 -32.06 -0.35
N THR A 255 -4.55 -32.44 -1.45
CA THR A 255 -3.32 -33.23 -1.42
C THR A 255 -2.16 -32.28 -1.17
N VAL A 256 -1.36 -32.56 -0.15
CA VAL A 256 -0.25 -31.68 0.26
C VAL A 256 1.09 -32.40 0.22
N LYS A 257 2.17 -31.63 0.02
CA LYS A 257 3.55 -32.11 0.13
C LYS A 257 4.34 -31.20 1.06
N LEU A 258 5.23 -31.78 1.86
CA LEU A 258 6.17 -31.01 2.67
C LEU A 258 7.11 -30.24 1.74
N ALA A 259 7.17 -28.92 1.90
CA ALA A 259 8.00 -27.99 1.16
C ALA A 259 8.56 -26.96 2.15
N ASN A 260 9.89 -26.92 2.29
CA ASN A 260 10.57 -26.14 3.33
C ASN A 260 10.06 -26.51 4.73
N ASN A 261 9.77 -25.52 5.57
CA ASN A 261 9.19 -25.67 6.89
C ASN A 261 7.65 -25.63 6.84
N GLY A 262 7.01 -26.18 5.82
CA GLY A 262 5.56 -26.36 5.85
C GLY A 262 4.98 -27.16 4.69
N PHE A 263 3.66 -27.12 4.52
CA PHE A 263 2.96 -27.92 3.51
C PHE A 263 2.44 -27.04 2.37
N LYS A 264 2.72 -27.47 1.14
CA LYS A 264 2.19 -26.87 -0.08
C LYS A 264 1.10 -27.76 -0.67
N VAL A 265 -0.03 -27.16 -1.03
CA VAL A 265 -1.08 -27.86 -1.79
C VAL A 265 -0.55 -28.17 -3.20
N ILE A 266 -0.63 -29.44 -3.60
CA ILE A 266 -0.24 -29.89 -4.94
C ILE A 266 -1.44 -30.29 -5.80
N ASP A 267 -2.57 -30.63 -5.18
CA ASP A 267 -3.82 -30.99 -5.84
C ASP A 267 -5.00 -30.79 -4.87
N TYR A 268 -6.22 -30.71 -5.38
CA TYR A 268 -7.43 -30.71 -4.54
C TYR A 268 -8.62 -31.37 -5.24
N LYS A 269 -9.55 -31.87 -4.42
CA LYS A 269 -10.82 -32.44 -4.87
C LYS A 269 -11.97 -31.94 -4.03
N THR A 270 -13.03 -31.46 -4.68
CA THR A 270 -14.26 -31.02 -4.01
C THR A 270 -15.32 -32.13 -4.10
N VAL A 271 -15.90 -32.52 -2.97
CA VAL A 271 -16.97 -33.55 -2.89
C VAL A 271 -18.13 -33.04 -2.05
N LYS A 272 -19.35 -33.26 -2.53
CA LYS A 272 -20.58 -32.86 -1.85
C LYS A 272 -20.93 -33.85 -0.73
N THR A 273 -21.43 -33.37 0.42
CA THR A 273 -21.95 -34.23 1.49
C THR A 273 -23.29 -34.86 1.10
N SER A 274 -23.56 -36.06 1.60
CA SER A 274 -24.81 -36.79 1.35
C SER A 274 -26.04 -36.14 2.01
N ASN A 275 -27.22 -36.66 1.68
CA ASN A 275 -28.51 -36.24 2.27
C ASN A 275 -28.98 -37.18 3.40
N ASP A 276 -28.09 -38.00 3.94
CA ASP A 276 -28.43 -38.99 4.96
C ASP A 276 -28.61 -38.35 6.35
N VAL A 277 -29.03 -39.16 7.33
CA VAL A 277 -29.19 -38.71 8.73
C VAL A 277 -27.87 -38.17 9.32
N ASN A 278 -26.73 -38.65 8.82
CA ASN A 278 -25.39 -38.16 9.17
C ASN A 278 -24.65 -37.73 7.89
N PRO A 279 -24.91 -36.52 7.36
CA PRO A 279 -24.30 -36.05 6.13
C PRO A 279 -22.78 -36.09 6.18
N SER A 280 -22.17 -36.69 5.16
CA SER A 280 -20.71 -36.70 4.99
C SER A 280 -20.33 -36.87 3.51
N ALA A 281 -19.11 -36.44 3.18
CA ALA A 281 -18.46 -36.68 1.90
C ALA A 281 -17.49 -37.86 2.05
N ASN A 282 -17.63 -38.87 1.20
CA ASN A 282 -16.71 -40.01 1.16
C ASN A 282 -15.55 -39.72 0.20
N LEU A 283 -14.35 -39.63 0.75
CA LEU A 283 -13.12 -39.25 0.05
C LEU A 283 -12.13 -40.41 0.09
N THR A 284 -11.53 -40.74 -1.05
CA THR A 284 -10.50 -41.79 -1.11
C THR A 284 -9.12 -41.17 -0.89
N VAL A 285 -8.38 -41.68 0.10
CA VAL A 285 -7.00 -41.29 0.39
C VAL A 285 -6.08 -42.45 0.06
N GLU A 286 -5.20 -42.25 -0.92
CA GLU A 286 -4.27 -43.27 -1.40
C GLU A 286 -3.17 -43.56 -0.36
N PRO A 287 -2.62 -44.79 -0.30
CA PRO A 287 -1.50 -45.10 0.59
C PRO A 287 -0.33 -44.13 0.42
N GLY A 288 0.15 -43.57 1.52
CA GLY A 288 1.24 -42.58 1.55
C GLY A 288 0.79 -41.14 1.26
N GLN A 289 -0.43 -40.91 0.76
CA GLN A 289 -0.94 -39.58 0.44
C GLN A 289 -1.16 -38.77 1.72
N MET A 290 -0.67 -37.53 1.73
CA MET A 290 -0.96 -36.54 2.77
C MET A 290 -2.09 -35.64 2.33
N VAL A 291 -3.12 -35.49 3.16
CA VAL A 291 -4.33 -34.75 2.87
C VAL A 291 -4.75 -33.81 3.99
N TYR A 292 -5.46 -32.75 3.61
CA TYR A 292 -6.14 -31.84 4.53
C TYR A 292 -7.59 -31.63 4.07
N PHE A 293 -8.52 -31.34 4.99
CA PHE A 293 -9.95 -31.19 4.69
C PHE A 293 -10.50 -29.82 5.11
N GLU A 294 -11.26 -29.15 4.25
CA GLU A 294 -12.05 -27.95 4.59
C GLU A 294 -13.51 -28.11 4.18
N GLY A 295 -14.43 -27.58 5.00
CA GLY A 295 -15.86 -27.64 4.77
C GLY A 295 -16.42 -26.31 4.29
N PHE A 296 -17.43 -26.37 3.43
CA PHE A 296 -18.09 -25.22 2.81
C PHE A 296 -19.59 -25.49 2.70
N LYS A 297 -20.45 -24.48 2.90
CA LYS A 297 -21.90 -24.62 2.67
C LYS A 297 -22.22 -24.57 1.18
N THR A 298 -21.42 -23.88 0.38
CA THR A 298 -21.66 -23.65 -1.06
C THR A 298 -20.52 -24.16 -1.94
N LEU A 299 -20.84 -24.53 -3.18
CA LEU A 299 -19.84 -24.98 -4.17
C LEU A 299 -18.87 -23.84 -4.50
N THR A 300 -19.39 -22.61 -4.66
CA THR A 300 -18.57 -21.43 -4.93
C THR A 300 -17.62 -21.14 -3.76
N GLY A 301 -18.09 -21.25 -2.51
CA GLY A 301 -17.22 -21.16 -1.33
C GLY A 301 -16.08 -22.17 -1.38
N ALA A 302 -16.38 -23.42 -1.74
CA ALA A 302 -15.39 -24.47 -1.91
C ALA A 302 -14.38 -24.17 -3.04
N GLN A 303 -14.83 -23.67 -4.19
CA GLN A 303 -13.92 -23.30 -5.29
C GLN A 303 -12.97 -22.16 -4.90
N ASN A 304 -13.50 -21.10 -4.30
CA ASN A 304 -12.71 -19.96 -3.84
C ASN A 304 -11.71 -20.37 -2.74
N GLY A 305 -12.16 -21.18 -1.78
CA GLY A 305 -11.28 -21.72 -0.73
C GLY A 305 -10.17 -22.61 -1.30
N ALA A 306 -10.42 -23.29 -2.43
CA ALA A 306 -9.39 -24.08 -3.09
C ALA A 306 -8.30 -23.21 -3.75
N GLU A 307 -8.71 -22.21 -4.52
CA GLU A 307 -7.80 -21.26 -5.18
C GLU A 307 -6.95 -20.50 -4.15
N GLU A 308 -7.58 -20.02 -3.07
CA GLU A 308 -6.89 -19.36 -1.98
C GLU A 308 -5.80 -20.28 -1.41
N LYS A 309 -6.15 -21.52 -1.01
CA LYS A 309 -5.23 -22.46 -0.38
C LYS A 309 -4.04 -22.87 -1.24
N GLN A 310 -4.18 -22.90 -2.56
CA GLN A 310 -3.06 -23.20 -3.45
C GLN A 310 -1.93 -22.16 -3.40
N THR A 311 -2.23 -20.93 -2.93
CA THR A 311 -1.24 -19.85 -2.84
C THR A 311 -0.44 -19.82 -1.53
N PHE A 312 -0.84 -20.59 -0.51
CA PHE A 312 -0.24 -20.53 0.82
C PHE A 312 0.71 -21.70 1.12
N LEU A 313 1.74 -21.42 1.91
CA LEU A 313 2.49 -22.43 2.65
C LEU A 313 1.84 -22.60 4.02
N TRP A 314 1.34 -23.80 4.32
CA TRP A 314 0.54 -24.02 5.52
C TRP A 314 1.31 -24.74 6.63
N THR A 315 1.06 -24.32 7.86
CA THR A 315 1.60 -24.86 9.11
C THR A 315 0.77 -25.86 9.93
N ALA A 316 -0.41 -26.31 9.46
CA ALA A 316 -1.14 -27.36 10.20
C ALA A 316 -0.69 -28.77 9.79
N PRO A 317 -0.59 -29.72 10.75
CA PRO A 317 -0.25 -31.11 10.44
C PRO A 317 -1.36 -31.79 9.60
N PRO A 318 -1.04 -32.35 8.41
CA PRO A 318 -2.00 -33.06 7.58
C PRO A 318 -2.30 -34.46 8.11
N TYR A 319 -3.31 -35.09 7.52
CA TYR A 319 -3.60 -36.51 7.67
C TYR A 319 -2.83 -37.33 6.62
N LYS A 320 -2.42 -38.54 6.94
CA LYS A 320 -1.74 -39.46 6.01
C LYS A 320 -2.36 -40.86 6.09
N ASN A 321 -2.53 -41.53 4.95
CA ASN A 321 -2.85 -42.95 4.93
C ASN A 321 -1.55 -43.76 5.07
N PHE A 322 -1.37 -44.39 6.23
CA PHE A 322 -0.18 -45.22 6.51
C PHE A 322 -0.31 -46.67 6.01
N GLY A 323 -1.31 -46.98 5.19
CA GLY A 323 -1.56 -48.33 4.64
C GLY A 323 -2.32 -49.27 5.60
N GLN A 324 -2.79 -48.74 6.73
CA GLN A 324 -3.41 -49.52 7.82
C GLN A 324 -4.95 -49.52 7.78
N GLY A 325 -5.56 -49.13 6.66
CA GLY A 325 -7.02 -49.05 6.53
C GLY A 325 -7.66 -47.84 7.22
N ARG A 326 -6.85 -46.88 7.68
CA ARG A 326 -7.28 -45.62 8.32
C ARG A 326 -6.32 -44.48 7.98
N VAL A 327 -6.77 -43.25 8.15
CA VAL A 327 -5.93 -42.04 8.02
C VAL A 327 -5.60 -41.48 9.38
N CYS A 328 -4.38 -40.97 9.53
CA CYS A 328 -3.87 -40.52 10.82
C CYS A 328 -3.19 -39.16 10.70
N GLN A 329 -3.34 -38.31 11.71
CA GLN A 329 -2.68 -37.03 11.75
C GLN A 329 -1.16 -37.22 11.94
N THR A 330 -0.40 -36.57 11.07
CA THR A 330 1.06 -36.64 11.05
C THR A 330 1.68 -35.75 12.13
N ASN A 331 2.88 -36.10 12.61
CA ASN A 331 3.70 -35.16 13.36
C ASN A 331 4.27 -34.11 12.42
N TRP A 332 4.08 -32.84 12.76
CA TRP A 332 4.56 -31.68 12.01
C TRP A 332 6.02 -31.76 11.56
N MET A 333 6.90 -32.28 12.43
CA MET A 333 8.35 -32.39 12.17
C MET A 333 8.78 -33.76 11.60
N GLU A 334 7.91 -34.76 11.72
CA GLU A 334 8.22 -36.15 11.38
C GLU A 334 7.00 -36.75 10.66
N VAL A 335 6.82 -36.42 9.38
CA VAL A 335 5.61 -36.76 8.59
C VAL A 335 5.34 -38.27 8.48
N ASP A 336 6.34 -39.09 8.80
CA ASP A 336 6.25 -40.56 8.86
C ASP A 336 5.91 -41.10 10.24
N LYS A 337 5.66 -40.22 11.23
CA LYS A 337 5.22 -40.60 12.58
C LYS A 337 3.87 -39.95 12.92
N TYR A 338 3.13 -40.63 13.79
CA TYR A 338 1.89 -40.12 14.36
C TYR A 338 2.14 -38.97 15.33
N LEU A 339 1.22 -37.99 15.38
CA LEU A 339 1.30 -36.79 16.23
C LEU A 339 1.54 -37.10 17.73
N GLN A 340 1.16 -38.28 18.23
CA GLN A 340 1.21 -38.61 19.67
C GLN A 340 1.86 -39.97 19.98
N GLY A 341 2.60 -40.56 19.04
CA GLY A 341 3.31 -41.83 19.26
C GLY A 341 2.42 -43.08 19.48
N SER A 342 1.10 -42.96 19.49
CA SER A 342 0.15 -44.08 19.47
C SER A 342 -0.90 -43.90 18.37
N GLU A 343 -1.18 -44.97 17.63
CA GLU A 343 -2.17 -44.97 16.53
C GLU A 343 -3.59 -44.66 17.02
N SER A 344 -3.96 -45.09 18.22
CA SER A 344 -5.33 -44.98 18.74
C SER A 344 -5.82 -43.56 18.96
N SER A 345 -4.93 -42.58 19.19
CA SER A 345 -5.31 -41.18 19.43
C SER A 345 -5.14 -40.28 18.21
N ALA A 346 -4.36 -40.70 17.21
CA ALA A 346 -4.03 -39.89 16.04
C ALA A 346 -4.81 -40.30 14.78
N CYS A 347 -5.36 -41.51 14.75
CA CYS A 347 -6.09 -42.04 13.60
C CYS A 347 -7.61 -41.90 13.76
N ALA A 348 -8.29 -41.66 12.64
CA ALA A 348 -9.73 -41.60 12.60
C ALA A 348 -10.26 -42.31 11.33
N ASP A 349 -11.50 -42.77 11.41
CA ASP A 349 -12.25 -43.32 10.25
C ASP A 349 -13.21 -42.27 9.65
N SER A 350 -13.52 -41.23 10.43
CA SER A 350 -14.26 -40.05 9.98
C SER A 350 -13.87 -38.81 10.79
N LEU A 351 -14.15 -37.63 10.24
CA LEU A 351 -14.06 -36.37 10.99
C LEU A 351 -15.18 -35.42 10.58
N SER A 352 -15.37 -34.34 11.35
CA SER A 352 -16.26 -33.24 11.00
C SER A 352 -15.48 -31.92 11.03
N VAL A 353 -15.54 -31.15 9.94
CA VAL A 353 -14.90 -29.84 9.82
C VAL A 353 -15.94 -28.72 9.95
N PRO A 354 -15.61 -27.59 10.60
CA PRO A 354 -16.46 -26.40 10.55
C PRO A 354 -16.51 -25.87 9.12
N TYR A 355 -17.66 -25.31 8.74
CA TYR A 355 -17.77 -24.65 7.43
C TYR A 355 -17.02 -23.32 7.45
N GLN A 356 -16.36 -22.99 6.34
CA GLN A 356 -15.59 -21.77 6.16
C GLN A 356 -16.06 -20.96 4.95
N ASP A 357 -17.35 -21.03 4.63
CA ASP A 357 -17.95 -20.07 3.72
C ASP A 357 -17.71 -18.68 4.32
N LYS A 358 -16.70 -17.99 3.79
CA LYS A 358 -16.59 -16.56 3.93
C LYS A 358 -17.93 -16.07 3.43
N THR A 359 -18.69 -15.40 4.30
CA THR A 359 -19.82 -14.62 3.82
C THR A 359 -19.24 -13.78 2.70
N SER A 360 -19.61 -14.08 1.46
CA SER A 360 -19.50 -13.10 0.40
C SER A 360 -20.32 -11.94 0.92
N THR A 361 -19.66 -11.04 1.64
CA THR A 361 -20.22 -9.76 2.03
C THR A 361 -20.78 -9.26 0.73
N SER A 362 -22.10 -9.17 0.64
CA SER A 362 -22.81 -8.82 -0.60
C SER A 362 -22.61 -7.35 -0.97
N GLY A 363 -21.39 -6.82 -0.80
CA GLY A 363 -20.85 -5.95 -1.80
C GLY A 363 -20.72 -6.82 -3.05
N THR A 364 -21.46 -6.46 -4.09
CA THR A 364 -21.23 -6.86 -5.48
C THR A 364 -19.80 -7.37 -5.61
N ALA A 365 -19.59 -8.64 -5.95
CA ALA A 365 -18.25 -9.14 -6.24
C ALA A 365 -17.66 -8.15 -7.24
N ILE A 366 -16.75 -7.29 -6.76
CA ILE A 366 -16.08 -6.33 -7.61
C ILE A 366 -15.12 -7.24 -8.35
N GLU A 367 -15.61 -7.78 -9.46
CA GLU A 367 -14.86 -8.58 -10.42
C GLU A 367 -13.46 -7.98 -10.46
N THR A 368 -12.49 -8.77 -10.00
CA THR A 368 -11.12 -8.29 -9.80
C THR A 368 -10.54 -8.01 -11.17
N LYS A 369 -10.66 -6.76 -11.58
CA LYS A 369 -10.41 -6.23 -12.90
C LYS A 369 -9.12 -5.43 -12.85
N VAL A 370 -8.31 -5.61 -13.87
CA VAL A 370 -7.16 -4.75 -14.15
C VAL A 370 -7.62 -3.73 -15.19
N ASP A 371 -7.16 -2.49 -15.07
CA ASP A 371 -7.42 -1.44 -16.04
C ASP A 371 -6.18 -0.57 -16.15
N LEU A 372 -5.27 -0.92 -17.04
CA LEU A 372 -4.07 -0.14 -17.24
C LEU A 372 -4.41 1.12 -18.03
N THR A 373 -3.63 2.17 -17.81
CA THR A 373 -3.76 3.38 -18.61
C THR A 373 -2.45 4.14 -18.70
N ALA A 374 -2.19 4.69 -19.89
CA ALA A 374 -1.13 5.65 -20.15
C ALA A 374 -1.57 7.04 -19.67
N ALA A 375 -1.43 7.33 -18.37
CA ALA A 375 -1.96 8.54 -17.75
C ALA A 375 -1.19 9.82 -18.10
N ASN A 376 0.13 9.72 -18.32
CA ASN A 376 0.95 10.86 -18.73
C ASN A 376 2.21 10.39 -19.48
N LEU A 377 2.70 11.21 -20.39
CA LEU A 377 3.95 11.03 -21.12
C LEU A 377 4.62 12.40 -21.23
N GLU A 378 5.75 12.50 -20.58
CA GLU A 378 6.61 13.67 -20.53
C GLU A 378 7.99 13.28 -21.03
N TYR A 379 8.88 14.26 -21.10
CA TYR A 379 10.28 14.03 -21.38
C TYR A 379 11.14 14.91 -20.48
N ASP A 380 12.30 14.40 -20.09
CA ASP A 380 13.34 15.16 -19.40
C ASP A 380 14.52 15.44 -20.35
N GLN A 381 15.66 15.90 -19.84
CA GLN A 381 16.81 16.21 -20.69
C GLN A 381 17.46 14.97 -21.34
N THR A 382 17.10 13.77 -20.89
CA THR A 382 17.81 12.53 -21.20
C THR A 382 16.90 11.41 -21.71
N SER A 383 15.62 11.38 -21.36
CA SER A 383 14.70 10.27 -21.66
C SER A 383 13.22 10.70 -21.66
N PHE A 384 12.34 9.81 -22.14
CA PHE A 384 10.90 9.93 -21.92
C PHE A 384 10.51 9.35 -20.55
N LYS A 385 9.58 10.04 -19.89
CA LYS A 385 9.01 9.69 -18.58
C LYS A 385 7.51 9.45 -18.73
N ALA A 386 7.04 8.26 -18.40
CA ALA A 386 5.63 7.88 -18.49
C ALA A 386 5.03 7.65 -17.10
N LYS A 387 3.81 8.11 -16.86
CA LYS A 387 2.99 7.68 -15.72
C LYS A 387 2.00 6.63 -16.20
N VAL A 388 2.12 5.42 -15.66
CA VAL A 388 1.23 4.30 -15.96
C VAL A 388 0.40 4.00 -14.72
N CYS A 389 -0.92 3.96 -14.87
CA CYS A 389 -1.83 3.70 -13.75
C CYS A 389 -2.58 2.39 -13.97
N ASN A 390 -2.97 1.74 -12.88
CA ASN A 390 -3.91 0.65 -12.85
C ASN A 390 -5.18 1.16 -12.15
N LEU A 391 -6.20 1.53 -12.92
CA LEU A 391 -7.52 1.95 -12.42
C LEU A 391 -8.38 0.77 -11.95
N GLY A 392 -7.87 -0.46 -12.14
CA GLY A 392 -8.48 -1.69 -11.67
C GLY A 392 -8.35 -1.88 -10.16
N ASN A 393 -9.14 -2.80 -9.62
CA ASN A 393 -9.14 -3.16 -8.20
C ASN A 393 -8.25 -4.38 -7.90
N LYS A 394 -7.40 -4.80 -8.85
CA LYS A 394 -6.47 -5.93 -8.71
C LYS A 394 -5.06 -5.49 -9.08
N ASP A 395 -4.08 -5.79 -8.23
CA ASP A 395 -2.67 -5.57 -8.52
C ASP A 395 -2.24 -6.36 -9.77
N VAL A 396 -1.35 -5.78 -10.58
CA VAL A 396 -0.85 -6.38 -11.82
C VAL A 396 0.67 -6.27 -11.89
N SER A 397 1.34 -7.38 -12.21
CA SER A 397 2.82 -7.45 -12.31
C SER A 397 3.25 -7.86 -13.71
N GLY A 398 4.50 -7.57 -14.08
CA GLY A 398 5.03 -7.93 -15.39
C GLY A 398 4.43 -7.12 -16.55
N VAL A 399 3.91 -5.91 -16.26
CA VAL A 399 3.32 -5.03 -17.27
C VAL A 399 4.37 -4.64 -18.29
N LYS A 400 4.09 -4.89 -19.57
CA LYS A 400 4.98 -4.48 -20.66
C LYS A 400 4.62 -3.09 -21.13
N VAL A 401 5.61 -2.25 -21.36
CA VAL A 401 5.42 -0.93 -21.97
C VAL A 401 6.33 -0.77 -23.17
N ARG A 402 5.88 -0.01 -24.16
CA ARG A 402 6.63 0.28 -25.39
C ARG A 402 6.65 1.77 -25.62
N PHE A 403 7.86 2.32 -25.68
CA PHE A 403 8.10 3.68 -26.16
C PHE A 403 8.53 3.63 -27.62
N THR A 404 7.94 4.47 -28.47
CA THR A 404 8.40 4.67 -29.84
C THR A 404 8.68 6.13 -30.12
N ALA A 405 9.86 6.44 -30.63
CA ALA A 405 10.21 7.79 -31.08
C ALA A 405 11.22 7.69 -32.23
N ASN A 406 11.11 8.60 -33.20
CA ASN A 406 12.01 8.68 -34.37
C ASN A 406 12.20 7.33 -35.10
N GLY A 407 11.12 6.55 -35.25
CA GLY A 407 11.14 5.23 -35.90
C GLY A 407 11.82 4.11 -35.11
N LYS A 408 12.23 4.34 -33.85
CA LYS A 408 12.83 3.34 -32.97
C LYS A 408 11.90 2.97 -31.82
N THR A 409 12.08 1.76 -31.30
CA THR A 409 11.20 1.15 -30.29
C THR A 409 12.01 0.70 -29.08
N ASN A 410 11.53 1.02 -27.88
CA ASN A 410 12.09 0.57 -26.60
C ASN A 410 11.00 -0.17 -25.82
N ASP A 411 11.16 -1.50 -25.70
CA ASP A 411 10.24 -2.37 -24.95
C ASP A 411 10.81 -2.63 -23.55
N LEU A 412 10.01 -2.36 -22.53
CA LEU A 412 10.36 -2.57 -21.12
C LEU A 412 9.33 -3.48 -20.46
N THR A 413 9.78 -4.26 -19.48
CA THR A 413 8.89 -5.01 -18.59
C THR A 413 9.04 -4.45 -17.18
N TYR A 414 7.96 -3.92 -16.64
CA TYR A 414 7.93 -3.50 -15.25
C TYR A 414 7.79 -4.73 -14.36
N ALA A 415 8.91 -5.11 -13.72
CA ALA A 415 8.97 -6.28 -12.85
C ALA A 415 8.15 -6.15 -11.56
N PRO A 416 8.09 -4.99 -10.88
CA PRO A 416 7.22 -4.81 -9.72
C PRO A 416 5.73 -4.86 -10.10
N SER A 417 4.86 -4.98 -9.10
CA SER A 417 3.42 -4.84 -9.29
C SER A 417 3.01 -3.36 -9.33
N ILE A 418 2.11 -3.00 -10.25
CA ILE A 418 1.34 -1.76 -10.18
C ILE A 418 0.12 -2.05 -9.30
N PRO A 419 0.03 -1.44 -8.10
CA PRO A 419 -1.06 -1.73 -7.18
C PRO A 419 -2.41 -1.30 -7.75
N ALA A 420 -3.48 -1.94 -7.29
CA ALA A 420 -4.85 -1.58 -7.57
C ALA A 420 -5.11 -0.10 -7.24
N ASN A 421 -5.76 0.63 -8.15
CA ASN A 421 -5.96 2.08 -8.09
C ASN A 421 -4.66 2.90 -7.92
N GLY A 422 -3.51 2.33 -8.29
CA GLY A 422 -2.20 2.92 -8.13
C GLY A 422 -1.56 3.33 -9.45
N CYS A 423 -0.51 4.14 -9.36
CA CYS A 423 0.30 4.54 -10.52
C CYS A 423 1.78 4.33 -10.26
N THR A 424 2.53 4.07 -11.32
CA THR A 424 4.00 4.04 -11.32
C THR A 424 4.55 4.95 -12.41
N THR A 425 5.79 5.36 -12.26
CA THR A 425 6.52 6.14 -13.27
C THR A 425 7.59 5.27 -13.90
N LEU A 426 7.60 5.22 -15.23
CA LEU A 426 8.53 4.43 -16.03
C LEU A 426 9.35 5.35 -16.93
N TYR A 427 10.61 5.03 -17.11
CA TYR A 427 11.52 5.77 -17.95
C TYR A 427 11.91 4.92 -19.16
N SER A 428 11.85 5.53 -20.34
CA SER A 428 12.43 4.93 -21.55
C SER A 428 13.96 4.92 -21.46
N TRP A 429 14.62 4.23 -22.39
CA TRP A 429 16.06 4.44 -22.59
C TRP A 429 16.36 5.88 -23.05
N GLY A 430 17.60 6.32 -22.87
CA GLY A 430 17.94 7.71 -23.17
C GLY A 430 17.72 8.09 -24.64
N PHE A 431 17.58 9.40 -24.95
CA PHE A 431 17.36 9.93 -26.30
C PHE A 431 18.40 9.48 -27.33
N SER A 432 19.63 9.19 -26.88
CA SER A 432 20.67 8.60 -27.73
C SER A 432 20.24 7.26 -28.34
N TYR A 433 19.47 6.45 -27.62
CA TYR A 433 18.86 5.22 -28.15
C TYR A 433 17.92 5.54 -29.30
N PHE A 434 17.04 6.52 -29.13
CA PHE A 434 16.10 6.98 -30.15
C PHE A 434 16.80 7.76 -31.29
N GLY A 435 18.12 7.97 -31.21
CA GLY A 435 18.87 8.76 -32.19
C GLY A 435 18.38 10.20 -32.25
N MET A 436 17.98 10.73 -31.10
CA MET A 436 17.44 12.07 -30.95
C MET A 436 18.42 12.99 -30.22
N THR A 437 18.34 14.27 -30.54
CA THR A 437 18.88 15.37 -29.74
C THR A 437 17.73 16.13 -29.05
N VAL A 438 18.04 16.90 -28.00
CA VAL A 438 17.05 17.71 -27.26
C VAL A 438 16.28 18.72 -28.13
N ASN A 439 16.78 19.01 -29.33
CA ASN A 439 16.19 19.97 -30.26
C ASN A 439 15.36 19.33 -31.38
N ASP A 440 15.36 18.00 -31.49
CA ASP A 440 14.66 17.32 -32.57
C ASP A 440 13.14 17.43 -32.41
N LYS A 441 12.43 17.52 -33.54
CA LYS A 441 10.98 17.46 -33.56
C LYS A 441 10.54 16.03 -33.85
N VAL A 442 9.99 15.36 -32.85
CA VAL A 442 9.54 13.97 -33.00
C VAL A 442 8.22 13.74 -32.31
N GLU A 443 7.46 12.79 -32.86
CA GLU A 443 6.34 12.18 -32.17
C GLU A 443 6.88 11.02 -31.32
N ALA A 444 6.65 11.09 -30.01
CA ALA A 444 6.87 10.00 -29.08
C ALA A 444 5.52 9.35 -28.74
N THR A 445 5.44 8.03 -28.78
CA THR A 445 4.24 7.29 -28.40
C THR A 445 4.58 6.29 -27.31
N LEU A 446 3.73 6.24 -26.28
CA LEU A 446 3.72 5.21 -25.25
C LEU A 446 2.58 4.24 -25.52
N TYR A 447 2.87 2.94 -25.43
CA TYR A 447 1.89 1.88 -25.35
C TYR A 447 2.06 1.13 -24.04
N VAL A 448 0.97 0.94 -23.30
CA VAL A 448 0.89 0.08 -22.13
C VAL A 448 0.24 -1.22 -22.57
N ASP A 449 0.82 -2.34 -22.14
CA ASP A 449 0.51 -3.69 -22.63
C ASP A 449 0.30 -3.78 -24.16
N PRO A 450 1.32 -3.44 -24.97
CA PRO A 450 1.20 -3.39 -26.44
C PRO A 450 0.86 -4.74 -27.09
N MET A 451 0.96 -5.84 -26.34
CA MET A 451 0.68 -7.20 -26.80
C MET A 451 -0.67 -7.72 -26.30
N ASN A 452 -1.41 -6.93 -25.50
CA ASN A 452 -2.66 -7.31 -24.86
C ASN A 452 -2.56 -8.70 -24.18
N VAL A 453 -1.58 -8.84 -23.30
CA VAL A 453 -1.31 -10.07 -22.54
C VAL A 453 -2.06 -10.04 -21.19
N VAL A 454 -2.28 -8.85 -20.65
CA VAL A 454 -3.10 -8.57 -19.49
C VAL A 454 -4.51 -8.32 -19.99
N SER A 455 -5.49 -9.11 -19.54
CA SER A 455 -6.89 -8.82 -19.87
C SER A 455 -7.38 -7.65 -19.04
N GLU A 456 -7.83 -6.58 -19.68
CA GLU A 456 -8.22 -5.33 -19.03
C GLU A 456 -9.70 -5.01 -19.20
N THR A 457 -10.20 -4.03 -18.45
CA THR A 457 -11.57 -3.51 -18.65
C THR A 457 -11.69 -2.56 -19.81
N ASN A 458 -10.63 -1.82 -20.12
CA ASN A 458 -10.56 -0.89 -21.22
C ASN A 458 -9.22 -1.05 -21.94
N GLU A 459 -9.27 -1.44 -23.21
CA GLU A 459 -8.07 -1.61 -24.03
C GLU A 459 -7.68 -0.32 -24.79
N ASN A 460 -8.52 0.73 -24.70
CA ASN A 460 -8.40 1.93 -25.53
C ASN A 460 -7.68 3.10 -24.84
N ASN A 461 -7.43 3.01 -23.53
CA ASN A 461 -6.72 4.00 -22.71
C ASN A 461 -5.22 3.64 -22.50
N ASN A 462 -4.73 2.66 -23.25
CA ASN A 462 -3.38 2.11 -23.18
C ASN A 462 -2.38 2.78 -24.13
N LYS A 463 -2.74 3.91 -24.74
CA LYS A 463 -1.87 4.64 -25.68
C LYS A 463 -1.87 6.14 -25.38
N LEU A 464 -0.68 6.74 -25.39
CA LEU A 464 -0.50 8.19 -25.30
C LEU A 464 0.52 8.67 -26.33
N ILE A 465 0.26 9.82 -26.94
CA ILE A 465 1.12 10.44 -27.96
C ILE A 465 1.58 11.80 -27.44
N LEU A 466 2.87 12.08 -27.57
CA LEU A 466 3.52 13.33 -27.19
C LEU A 466 4.27 13.90 -28.40
N GLN A 467 3.97 15.14 -28.78
CA GLN A 467 4.74 15.87 -29.78
C GLN A 467 5.87 16.65 -29.08
N VAL A 468 7.12 16.30 -29.37
CA VAL A 468 8.31 17.00 -28.85
C VAL A 468 8.76 18.02 -29.89
N SER A 469 8.98 19.27 -29.48
CA SER A 469 9.52 20.29 -30.39
C SER A 469 10.39 21.30 -29.64
N ASN A 470 11.68 21.36 -29.98
CA ASN A 470 12.58 22.46 -29.63
C ASN A 470 12.83 22.64 -28.11
N GLY A 471 12.96 21.55 -27.35
CA GLY A 471 13.19 21.61 -25.89
C GLY A 471 12.03 22.23 -25.07
N GLN A 472 10.90 22.52 -25.71
CA GLN A 472 9.64 22.89 -25.05
C GLN A 472 8.56 21.88 -25.42
N VAL A 473 7.69 21.56 -24.47
CA VAL A 473 6.48 20.78 -24.76
C VAL A 473 5.58 21.72 -25.56
N VAL A 474 5.33 21.40 -26.83
CA VAL A 474 4.19 21.99 -27.54
C VAL A 474 3.00 21.17 -27.09
N THR A 475 2.50 21.45 -25.88
CA THR A 475 1.18 20.96 -25.53
C THR A 475 0.22 21.68 -26.46
N GLU A 476 -0.28 20.99 -27.48
CA GLU A 476 -1.66 21.23 -27.86
C GLU A 476 -2.44 21.02 -26.56
N GLN A 477 -2.85 22.12 -25.93
CA GLN A 477 -3.68 22.08 -24.75
C GLN A 477 -4.97 21.38 -25.21
N ALA A 478 -5.15 20.13 -24.81
CA ALA A 478 -6.45 19.49 -24.87
C ALA A 478 -7.38 20.38 -24.03
N MET A 479 -8.25 21.14 -24.70
CA MET A 479 -9.22 21.97 -24.03
C MET A 479 -10.32 21.04 -23.51
N SER A 480 -10.62 21.13 -22.22
CA SER A 480 -11.75 20.39 -21.66
C SER A 480 -13.02 21.22 -21.82
N ALA A 481 -14.04 20.65 -22.46
CA ALA A 481 -15.36 21.27 -22.57
C ALA A 481 -16.31 20.65 -21.54
N LYS A 482 -16.82 21.47 -20.61
CA LYS A 482 -17.86 21.07 -19.64
C LYS A 482 -19.24 21.40 -20.22
N TYR A 483 -20.09 20.39 -20.37
CA TYR A 483 -21.43 20.50 -20.94
C TYR A 483 -22.50 20.17 -19.88
N PHE A 484 -23.50 21.04 -19.71
CA PHE A 484 -24.58 20.84 -18.72
C PHE A 484 -25.86 20.34 -19.39
N VAL A 485 -26.45 19.29 -18.83
CA VAL A 485 -27.72 18.69 -19.24
C VAL A 485 -28.77 18.95 -18.17
N PHE A 486 -29.82 19.69 -18.54
CA PHE A 486 -30.97 19.97 -17.67
C PHE A 486 -32.13 19.04 -18.03
N PRO A 487 -32.46 18.03 -17.20
CA PRO A 487 -33.58 17.15 -17.47
C PRO A 487 -34.90 17.89 -17.34
N ARG A 488 -35.81 17.69 -18.30
CA ARG A 488 -37.12 18.35 -18.32
C ARG A 488 -38.15 17.68 -17.42
N SER A 489 -37.91 16.45 -16.97
CA SER A 489 -38.78 15.71 -16.05
C SER A 489 -38.19 15.69 -14.65
N GLN A 490 -39.04 15.74 -13.63
CA GLN A 490 -38.67 15.59 -12.21
C GLN A 490 -38.17 14.17 -11.86
N ASP A 491 -37.88 13.34 -12.86
CA ASP A 491 -37.45 11.97 -12.67
C ASP A 491 -35.94 11.97 -12.37
N LYS A 492 -35.63 12.03 -11.06
CA LYS A 492 -34.28 12.17 -10.49
C LYS A 492 -33.31 11.02 -10.82
N THR A 493 -33.71 10.05 -11.63
CA THR A 493 -32.99 8.78 -11.82
C THR A 493 -32.34 8.62 -13.19
N ALA A 494 -32.66 9.47 -14.16
CA ALA A 494 -32.21 9.24 -15.52
C ALA A 494 -30.83 9.88 -15.79
N ARG A 495 -29.81 9.02 -15.80
CA ARG A 495 -28.45 9.35 -16.25
C ARG A 495 -28.46 9.50 -17.78
N GLY A 496 -28.07 10.66 -18.28
CA GLY A 496 -27.86 10.88 -19.71
C GLY A 496 -26.47 10.40 -20.15
N ILE A 497 -26.36 9.81 -21.34
CA ILE A 497 -25.07 9.60 -22.01
C ILE A 497 -24.84 10.79 -22.96
N VAL A 498 -23.67 11.39 -22.95
CA VAL A 498 -23.27 12.46 -23.86
C VAL A 498 -22.30 11.88 -24.88
N GLY A 499 -22.65 11.94 -26.17
CA GLY A 499 -21.76 11.57 -27.28
C GLY A 499 -21.07 12.78 -27.88
N LYS A 500 -19.76 12.70 -28.09
CA LYS A 500 -18.93 13.64 -28.87
C LYS A 500 -18.93 13.18 -30.33
N TYR A 501 -19.32 14.05 -31.23
CA TYR A 501 -19.29 13.81 -32.67
C TYR A 501 -18.31 14.75 -33.36
N LEU A 502 -17.54 14.26 -34.33
CA LEU A 502 -16.62 15.05 -35.14
C LEU A 502 -17.17 15.21 -36.56
N LEU A 503 -17.12 16.44 -37.10
CA LEU A 503 -17.52 16.70 -38.49
C LEU A 503 -16.39 16.40 -39.47
N SER A 504 -16.59 15.43 -40.36
CA SER A 504 -15.67 15.16 -41.48
C SER A 504 -16.44 14.94 -42.77
N ASN A 505 -16.09 15.70 -43.82
CA ASN A 505 -16.75 15.65 -45.13
C ASN A 505 -18.29 15.81 -45.08
N GLY A 506 -18.79 16.67 -44.17
CA GLY A 506 -20.23 16.91 -44.01
C GLY A 506 -20.99 15.83 -43.25
N VAL A 507 -20.29 14.85 -42.67
CA VAL A 507 -20.88 13.78 -41.85
C VAL A 507 -20.31 13.87 -40.44
N TRP A 508 -21.19 13.86 -39.45
CA TRP A 508 -20.82 13.79 -38.04
C TRP A 508 -20.70 12.33 -37.64
N SER A 509 -19.53 11.94 -37.13
CA SER A 509 -19.28 10.57 -36.65
C SER A 509 -19.03 10.59 -35.15
N LEU A 510 -19.60 9.64 -34.42
CA LEU A 510 -19.38 9.49 -32.99
C LEU A 510 -17.91 9.15 -32.77
N VAL A 511 -17.23 9.93 -31.93
CA VAL A 511 -15.81 9.74 -31.61
C VAL A 511 -15.58 9.43 -30.13
N ASP A 512 -16.51 9.79 -29.25
CA ASP A 512 -16.42 9.50 -27.82
C ASP A 512 -17.80 9.53 -27.14
N THR A 513 -17.95 8.89 -25.98
CA THR A 513 -19.16 8.93 -25.14
C THR A 513 -18.80 8.96 -23.67
N THR A 514 -19.50 9.77 -22.87
CA THR A 514 -19.35 9.81 -21.42
C THR A 514 -20.69 9.86 -20.70
N TYR A 515 -20.73 9.41 -19.45
CA TYR A 515 -21.92 9.53 -18.60
C TYR A 515 -21.96 10.92 -17.97
N ALA A 516 -23.13 11.56 -18.03
CA ALA A 516 -23.33 12.81 -17.32
C ALA A 516 -23.38 12.55 -15.80
N THR A 517 -22.58 13.29 -15.05
CA THR A 517 -22.43 13.21 -13.60
C THR A 517 -23.34 14.24 -12.93
N LEU A 518 -24.02 13.83 -11.86
CA LEU A 518 -24.86 14.72 -11.06
C LEU A 518 -23.98 15.71 -10.30
N GLU A 519 -24.27 17.01 -10.40
CA GLU A 519 -23.63 18.04 -9.61
C GLU A 519 -24.72 18.82 -8.86
N ASP A 520 -24.52 19.00 -7.55
CA ASP A 520 -25.36 19.88 -6.74
C ASP A 520 -25.01 21.33 -7.06
N THR A 521 -25.43 21.81 -8.22
CA THR A 521 -25.20 23.18 -8.65
C THR A 521 -26.15 24.15 -7.95
N ILE A 522 -25.58 25.15 -7.28
CA ILE A 522 -26.30 26.36 -6.83
C ILE A 522 -26.45 27.29 -8.03
N ILE A 523 -27.17 26.88 -9.07
CA ILE A 523 -27.55 27.78 -10.16
C ILE A 523 -29.00 28.15 -9.92
N VAL A 524 -29.22 29.39 -9.49
CA VAL A 524 -30.55 29.97 -9.39
C VAL A 524 -31.04 30.18 -10.82
N SER A 525 -32.09 29.44 -11.22
CA SER A 525 -32.80 29.74 -12.46
C SER A 525 -33.20 31.22 -12.47
N PRO A 526 -33.07 31.96 -13.58
CA PRO A 526 -33.49 33.37 -13.67
C PRO A 526 -34.97 33.60 -13.29
N ASN A 527 -35.76 32.53 -13.29
CA ASN A 527 -37.18 32.54 -12.95
C ASN A 527 -37.48 32.31 -11.46
N GLY A 528 -36.44 32.27 -10.59
CA GLY A 528 -36.61 32.13 -9.14
C GLY A 528 -37.07 30.75 -8.67
N GLN A 529 -36.95 29.71 -9.50
CA GLN A 529 -37.17 28.33 -9.05
C GLN A 529 -35.99 27.83 -8.20
N ALA A 530 -36.31 27.04 -7.17
CA ALA A 530 -35.33 26.40 -6.29
C ALA A 530 -34.23 25.67 -7.09
N PRO A 531 -32.97 25.62 -6.59
CA PRO A 531 -31.86 24.99 -7.29
C PRO A 531 -32.24 23.56 -7.71
N GLY A 532 -32.35 23.36 -9.03
CA GLY A 532 -32.54 22.04 -9.63
C GLY A 532 -31.20 21.34 -9.71
N GLN A 533 -31.21 20.02 -9.57
CA GLN A 533 -30.03 19.20 -9.85
C GLN A 533 -29.70 19.29 -11.35
N SER A 534 -28.45 19.60 -11.68
CA SER A 534 -27.95 19.54 -13.05
C SER A 534 -27.03 18.34 -13.21
N TYR A 535 -26.94 17.84 -14.43
CA TYR A 535 -25.93 16.85 -14.80
C TYR A 535 -24.91 17.54 -15.68
N TYR A 536 -23.63 17.20 -15.56
CA TYR A 536 -22.61 17.66 -16.49
C TYR A 536 -21.83 16.49 -17.09
N ALA A 537 -21.33 16.69 -18.30
CA ALA A 537 -20.35 15.82 -18.94
C ALA A 537 -19.12 16.66 -19.27
N GLU A 538 -17.95 16.09 -19.09
CA GLU A 538 -16.68 16.73 -19.41
C GLU A 538 -15.95 15.87 -20.45
N MET A 539 -15.55 16.46 -21.57
CA MET A 539 -14.93 15.76 -22.69
C MET A 539 -13.80 16.60 -23.29
N SER A 540 -12.69 15.96 -23.65
CA SER A 540 -11.54 16.62 -24.27
C SER A 540 -11.82 17.00 -25.73
N VAL A 541 -11.39 18.19 -26.13
CA VAL A 541 -11.48 18.72 -27.50
C VAL A 541 -10.11 19.20 -27.94
N ASN A 542 -9.69 18.79 -29.14
CA ASN A 542 -8.43 19.26 -29.72
C ASN A 542 -8.64 20.60 -30.43
N ASP A 543 -7.58 21.40 -30.53
CA ASP A 543 -7.62 22.66 -31.25
C ASP A 543 -7.99 22.43 -32.73
N GLY A 544 -8.86 23.28 -33.28
CA GLY A 544 -9.38 23.16 -34.65
C GLY A 544 -10.43 22.05 -34.88
N GLU A 545 -10.84 21.28 -33.88
CA GLU A 545 -11.95 20.32 -34.04
C GLU A 545 -13.32 21.03 -34.08
N THR A 546 -14.13 20.72 -35.10
CA THR A 546 -15.56 21.03 -35.08
C THR A 546 -16.32 19.87 -34.45
N VAL A 547 -16.82 20.07 -33.23
CA VAL A 547 -17.47 19.02 -32.42
C VAL A 547 -18.94 19.32 -32.13
N ALA A 548 -19.73 18.26 -32.01
CA ALA A 548 -21.11 18.34 -31.51
C ALA A 548 -21.28 17.39 -30.33
N PHE A 549 -21.91 17.89 -29.26
CA PHE A 549 -22.27 17.08 -28.10
C PHE A 549 -23.77 16.80 -28.13
N VAL A 550 -24.14 15.52 -28.00
CA VAL A 550 -25.54 15.08 -28.05
C VAL A 550 -25.84 14.26 -26.81
N ALA A 551 -26.80 14.70 -26.00
CA ALA A 551 -27.27 13.96 -24.84
C ALA A 551 -28.39 12.98 -25.23
N PHE A 552 -28.26 11.73 -24.80
CA PHE A 552 -29.24 10.67 -25.01
C PHE A 552 -29.89 10.27 -23.68
N TYR A 553 -31.22 10.22 -23.66
CA TYR A 553 -32.02 9.67 -22.56
C TYR A 553 -32.38 8.22 -22.88
N PRO A 554 -32.52 7.33 -21.88
CA PRO A 554 -32.08 5.95 -21.95
C PRO A 554 -32.78 5.17 -23.07
N ILE A 555 -32.05 4.94 -24.15
CA ILE A 555 -32.41 4.07 -25.26
C ILE A 555 -31.13 3.33 -25.65
N SER A 556 -31.27 2.04 -25.95
CA SER A 556 -30.21 1.05 -26.06
C SER A 556 -29.21 1.21 -27.20
N GLN A 557 -29.20 2.30 -27.98
CA GLN A 557 -28.26 2.48 -29.10
C GLN A 557 -27.97 3.97 -29.35
N ILE A 558 -26.70 4.38 -29.21
CA ILE A 558 -26.17 5.67 -29.64
C ILE A 558 -25.79 5.53 -31.12
N PRO A 559 -26.25 6.39 -32.03
CA PRO A 559 -25.95 6.25 -33.45
C PRO A 559 -24.50 6.61 -33.75
N ASP A 560 -23.79 5.73 -34.48
CA ASP A 560 -22.39 5.94 -34.89
C ASP A 560 -22.20 7.15 -35.83
N LYS A 561 -23.27 7.57 -36.52
CA LYS A 561 -23.26 8.71 -37.46
C LYS A 561 -24.55 9.51 -37.38
N ILE A 562 -24.45 10.83 -37.54
CA ILE A 562 -25.58 11.74 -37.74
C ILE A 562 -25.34 12.56 -39.02
N ASN A 563 -26.35 12.67 -39.89
CA ASN A 563 -26.24 13.38 -41.17
C ASN A 563 -26.82 14.80 -41.09
N ASN A 564 -26.28 15.74 -41.86
CA ASN A 564 -26.78 17.11 -41.92
C ASN A 564 -28.24 17.21 -42.42
N ASN A 565 -28.74 16.21 -43.15
CA ASN A 565 -30.11 16.20 -43.67
C ASN A 565 -31.19 15.86 -42.62
N ASN A 566 -30.81 15.42 -41.42
CA ASN A 566 -31.73 15.15 -40.31
C ASN A 566 -31.91 16.34 -39.35
N PHE A 567 -31.40 17.52 -39.69
CA PHE A 567 -31.64 18.75 -38.94
C PHE A 567 -32.54 19.73 -39.72
N PRO A 568 -33.86 19.71 -39.47
CA PRO A 568 -34.70 20.85 -39.74
C PRO A 568 -35.30 21.39 -38.43
N SER A 569 -35.46 22.72 -38.41
CA SER A 569 -36.45 23.39 -37.57
C SER A 569 -37.79 22.64 -37.69
N GLU A 570 -38.18 21.96 -36.60
CA GLU A 570 -39.46 21.30 -36.39
C GLU A 570 -39.83 20.08 -37.27
N VAL A 571 -39.20 18.92 -37.03
CA VAL A 571 -39.83 17.59 -37.27
C VAL A 571 -39.33 16.58 -36.23
N PRO A 572 -40.17 15.70 -35.64
CA PRO A 572 -39.75 14.69 -34.66
C PRO A 572 -39.00 13.53 -35.31
N LEU A 573 -37.88 13.11 -34.70
CA LEU A 573 -37.16 11.88 -35.05
C LEU A 573 -38.00 10.65 -34.66
N LYS A 574 -38.11 9.69 -35.60
CA LYS A 574 -38.78 8.39 -35.36
C LYS A 574 -37.76 7.26 -35.36
N PHE A 575 -37.73 6.50 -34.28
CA PHE A 575 -37.04 5.20 -34.17
C PHE A 575 -38.02 4.19 -33.57
N ASN A 576 -38.18 3.02 -34.19
CA ASN A 576 -39.11 1.95 -33.77
C ASN A 576 -40.55 2.40 -33.39
N GLY A 577 -41.10 3.37 -34.12
CA GLY A 577 -42.51 3.75 -33.96
C GLY A 577 -42.86 4.52 -32.68
N LYS A 578 -41.89 4.96 -31.87
CA LYS A 578 -42.11 5.89 -30.75
C LYS A 578 -41.26 7.15 -30.90
N ASN A 579 -41.86 8.30 -30.57
CA ASN A 579 -41.22 9.61 -30.67
C ASN A 579 -40.19 9.80 -29.54
N VAL A 580 -39.00 10.30 -29.87
CA VAL A 580 -37.97 10.70 -28.89
C VAL A 580 -37.63 12.18 -29.16
N ASN A 581 -37.79 13.03 -28.14
CA ASN A 581 -37.51 14.46 -28.24
C ASN A 581 -36.08 14.74 -27.74
N GLY A 582 -35.19 15.20 -28.63
CA GLY A 582 -33.87 15.74 -28.29
C GLY A 582 -33.56 16.96 -29.17
N LYS A 583 -32.82 17.95 -28.64
CA LYS A 583 -32.30 19.12 -29.37
C LYS A 583 -30.77 19.03 -29.43
N VAL A 584 -30.16 19.54 -30.50
CA VAL A 584 -28.71 19.54 -30.73
C VAL A 584 -28.22 20.97 -30.88
N GLN A 585 -27.02 21.25 -30.37
CA GLN A 585 -26.35 22.54 -30.49
C GLN A 585 -24.94 22.33 -31.05
N VAL A 586 -24.50 23.18 -31.96
CA VAL A 586 -23.22 23.09 -32.69
C VAL A 586 -22.30 24.21 -32.21
N CYS A 587 -21.03 23.89 -31.91
CA CYS A 587 -20.02 24.87 -31.49
C CYS A 587 -18.85 24.90 -32.48
N ASP A 588 -18.42 26.10 -32.88
CA ASP A 588 -17.14 26.36 -33.55
C ASP A 588 -16.28 27.19 -32.57
N LEU A 589 -15.13 26.64 -32.16
CA LEU A 589 -14.29 27.21 -31.11
C LEU A 589 -13.47 28.42 -31.58
N THR A 590 -13.38 28.67 -32.89
CA THR A 590 -12.58 29.78 -33.43
C THR A 590 -13.38 31.09 -33.59
N GLU A 591 -14.71 31.02 -33.72
CA GLU A 591 -15.56 32.20 -33.95
C GLU A 591 -16.57 32.51 -32.83
N GLY A 592 -16.63 31.67 -31.78
CA GLY A 592 -17.59 31.82 -30.68
C GLY A 592 -19.02 31.43 -31.07
N CYS A 593 -19.79 30.94 -30.09
CA CYS A 593 -21.16 30.46 -30.32
C CYS A 593 -22.13 31.63 -30.55
N SER A 594 -22.36 32.02 -31.80
CA SER A 594 -23.41 32.99 -32.15
C SER A 594 -24.26 32.46 -33.31
N LYS A 595 -25.39 31.82 -32.97
CA LYS A 595 -26.67 31.89 -33.69
C LYS A 595 -27.78 31.14 -32.94
N THR A 596 -28.76 31.91 -32.48
CA THR A 596 -30.00 31.41 -31.89
C THR A 596 -31.03 31.24 -33.02
N TYR A 597 -31.63 30.05 -33.16
CA TYR A 597 -32.84 29.88 -33.97
C TYR A 597 -34.01 29.50 -33.05
N GLY A 598 -35.00 30.40 -32.97
CA GLY A 598 -36.27 30.17 -32.30
C GLY A 598 -36.26 30.47 -30.80
N SER A 599 -37.35 31.09 -30.33
CA SER A 599 -37.56 31.50 -28.95
C SER A 599 -37.38 30.33 -27.96
N HIS A 600 -37.00 30.67 -26.73
CA HIS A 600 -36.53 29.82 -25.60
C HIS A 600 -35.00 29.74 -25.51
N SER A 601 -34.41 30.73 -24.84
CA SER A 601 -32.98 30.83 -24.53
C SER A 601 -32.52 29.72 -23.59
N GLN A 602 -31.45 29.02 -23.99
CA GLN A 602 -30.54 28.29 -23.10
C GLN A 602 -29.19 29.00 -23.22
N GLU A 603 -28.58 29.35 -22.09
CA GLU A 603 -27.29 30.05 -22.04
C GLU A 603 -26.14 29.04 -21.92
N LEU A 604 -25.10 29.21 -22.74
CA LEU A 604 -23.82 28.50 -22.61
C LEU A 604 -22.85 29.37 -21.80
N LEU A 605 -22.15 28.75 -20.84
CA LEU A 605 -21.00 29.36 -20.15
C LEU A 605 -19.70 28.81 -20.76
N TYR A 606 -18.80 29.71 -21.14
CA TYR A 606 -17.49 29.38 -21.70
C TYR A 606 -16.41 29.42 -20.62
N PHE A 607 -15.40 28.54 -20.72
CA PHE A 607 -14.20 28.57 -19.88
C PHE A 607 -12.99 28.56 -20.81
N ASN A 608 -12.16 29.59 -20.76
CA ASN A 608 -10.83 29.55 -21.36
C ASN A 608 -9.83 30.16 -20.39
N GLY A 609 -9.38 29.35 -19.42
CA GLY A 609 -8.10 29.50 -18.71
C GLY A 609 -7.75 30.79 -17.94
N GLN A 610 -8.43 31.92 -18.14
CA GLN A 610 -8.20 33.19 -17.45
C GLN A 610 -9.52 33.96 -17.25
N GLU A 611 -9.84 34.16 -15.96
CA GLU A 611 -10.87 35.02 -15.33
C GLU A 611 -12.32 35.06 -15.87
N PHE A 612 -13.25 35.25 -14.93
CA PHE A 612 -14.69 35.31 -15.18
C PHE A 612 -15.08 36.50 -16.07
N GLN A 613 -15.72 36.22 -17.21
CA GLN A 613 -16.52 37.21 -17.94
C GLN A 613 -17.98 36.76 -18.05
N THR A 614 -18.89 37.53 -17.46
CA THR A 614 -20.33 37.38 -17.64
C THR A 614 -20.76 38.30 -18.79
N ILE A 615 -21.23 37.74 -19.90
CA ILE A 615 -21.82 38.52 -21.00
C ILE A 615 -23.33 38.62 -20.76
N TYR A 616 -23.84 39.85 -20.57
CA TYR A 616 -25.28 40.12 -20.60
C TYR A 616 -25.70 40.57 -22.00
N SER A 617 -26.63 39.87 -22.64
CA SER A 617 -27.41 40.44 -23.73
C SER A 617 -28.78 40.86 -23.19
N ASN A 618 -29.00 42.18 -23.07
CA ASN A 618 -30.34 42.73 -22.87
C ASN A 618 -31.00 42.97 -24.24
N PRO A 619 -32.13 42.33 -24.57
CA PRO A 619 -32.77 42.47 -25.87
C PRO A 619 -33.57 43.78 -26.07
N GLU A 620 -33.59 44.73 -25.13
CA GLU A 620 -34.42 45.94 -25.25
C GLU A 620 -33.71 47.26 -25.63
N LEU A 621 -32.42 47.26 -25.94
CA LEU A 621 -31.75 48.49 -26.39
C LEU A 621 -30.97 48.25 -27.67
N GLY A 622 -31.50 48.81 -28.77
CA GLY A 622 -30.85 48.79 -30.07
C GLY A 622 -29.48 49.47 -30.06
N ASN A 623 -28.53 48.84 -30.77
CA ASN A 623 -27.24 49.35 -31.23
C ASN A 623 -26.78 50.71 -30.65
N LYS A 624 -25.78 50.70 -29.76
CA LYS A 624 -24.45 51.35 -29.95
C LYS A 624 -23.63 51.35 -28.65
N ASP A 625 -22.32 51.22 -28.87
CA ASP A 625 -21.16 51.52 -28.02
C ASP A 625 -20.76 50.52 -26.90
N LEU A 626 -19.62 49.88 -27.19
CA LEU A 626 -18.81 49.01 -26.35
C LEU A 626 -17.94 49.88 -25.42
N PHE A 627 -18.04 49.75 -24.10
CA PHE A 627 -17.09 50.35 -23.16
C PHE A 627 -16.15 49.28 -22.60
N VAL A 628 -14.85 49.51 -22.77
CA VAL A 628 -13.75 48.73 -22.16
C VAL A 628 -13.21 49.52 -20.98
N VAL A 629 -13.11 48.90 -19.80
CA VAL A 629 -12.25 49.37 -18.71
C VAL A 629 -11.36 48.19 -18.32
N GLY A 630 -10.06 48.32 -18.57
CA GLY A 630 -9.05 47.39 -18.10
C GLY A 630 -8.23 48.02 -16.98
N GLU A 631 -7.79 47.22 -16.02
CA GLU A 631 -6.61 47.52 -15.21
C GLU A 631 -5.56 46.42 -15.43
N GLN A 632 -4.39 46.85 -15.92
CA GLN A 632 -3.19 46.04 -16.05
C GLN A 632 -2.53 45.84 -14.68
N THR A 633 -1.86 44.71 -14.48
CA THR A 633 -0.68 44.68 -13.60
C THR A 633 0.54 44.14 -14.36
N GLN A 634 1.54 45.01 -14.50
CA GLN A 634 2.92 44.72 -14.88
C GLN A 634 3.70 44.16 -13.67
N PRO A 635 4.85 43.47 -13.88
CA PRO A 635 5.52 42.69 -12.85
C PRO A 635 6.29 43.57 -11.85
N VAL A 636 6.11 43.32 -10.55
CA VAL A 636 6.87 43.98 -9.49
C VAL A 636 8.09 43.14 -9.11
N ILE A 637 9.27 43.76 -9.26
CA ILE A 637 10.56 43.30 -8.75
C ILE A 637 10.60 43.52 -7.23
N LEU A 638 10.97 42.49 -6.46
CA LEU A 638 11.15 42.55 -5.01
C LEU A 638 12.47 43.24 -4.62
N PRO A 639 12.48 44.05 -3.53
CA PRO A 639 13.66 44.17 -2.69
C PRO A 639 13.40 43.80 -1.23
N ALA A 640 14.38 43.06 -0.69
CA ALA A 640 14.83 42.84 0.68
C ALA A 640 13.87 43.00 1.88
N TYR A 641 13.84 41.92 2.66
CA TYR A 641 13.36 41.72 4.02
C TYR A 641 13.89 42.75 5.04
N ASN A 642 13.00 43.30 5.89
CA ASN A 642 13.39 43.92 7.16
C ASN A 642 12.28 43.79 8.22
N GLU A 643 12.69 43.38 9.42
CA GLU A 643 11.89 43.11 10.60
C GLU A 643 11.55 44.42 11.35
N ASN A 644 10.39 44.43 12.05
CA ASN A 644 9.89 45.43 13.01
C ASN A 644 8.97 46.55 12.48
N LYS A 645 7.65 46.35 12.60
CA LYS A 645 6.73 47.13 13.46
C LYS A 645 5.26 46.80 13.13
N TRP A 646 4.56 46.25 14.13
CA TRP A 646 3.09 46.28 14.17
C TRP A 646 2.61 47.71 14.44
N PRO A 647 1.45 48.09 13.88
CA PRO A 647 0.33 48.38 14.75
C PRO A 647 -0.97 47.68 14.34
N VAL A 648 -1.85 47.66 15.32
CA VAL A 648 -3.09 46.89 15.48
C VAL A 648 -4.29 47.56 14.78
N ASN A 649 -5.23 46.69 14.33
CA ASN A 649 -6.67 46.91 14.02
C ASN A 649 -7.04 47.67 12.73
N THR A 650 -8.06 47.29 11.94
CA THR A 650 -9.35 46.62 12.24
C THR A 650 -9.91 45.76 11.09
N ASP A 651 -10.57 44.66 11.46
CA ASP A 651 -11.68 43.91 10.86
C ASP A 651 -12.31 44.35 9.51
N ASN A 652 -12.51 43.36 8.61
CA ASN A 652 -13.83 42.96 8.08
C ASN A 652 -13.74 41.87 6.98
N THR A 653 -13.76 40.59 7.36
CA THR A 653 -14.34 39.51 6.53
C THR A 653 -14.95 38.47 7.46
N GLY A 654 -16.28 38.49 7.58
CA GLY A 654 -17.04 37.61 8.46
C GLY A 654 -17.02 36.16 7.99
N MET A 655 -16.12 35.36 8.56
CA MET A 655 -16.36 33.94 8.78
C MET A 655 -16.98 33.80 10.16
N GLN A 656 -18.26 33.42 10.23
CA GLN A 656 -18.92 33.17 11.51
C GLN A 656 -18.21 32.02 12.23
N LYS A 657 -17.59 32.34 13.37
CA LYS A 657 -17.03 31.38 14.31
C LYS A 657 -18.16 30.42 14.74
N PRO A 658 -18.00 29.09 14.59
CA PRO A 658 -19.02 28.14 15.02
C PRO A 658 -19.28 28.35 16.51
N SER A 659 -20.54 28.62 16.82
CA SER A 659 -21.06 28.74 18.16
C SER A 659 -20.97 27.39 18.87
N LYS A 660 -21.10 27.39 20.21
CA LYS A 660 -21.09 26.15 21.01
C LYS A 660 -22.15 25.14 20.54
N GLU A 661 -23.19 25.60 19.84
CA GLU A 661 -24.29 24.78 19.32
C GLU A 661 -23.92 24.03 18.02
N ASP A 662 -22.82 24.40 17.35
CA ASP A 662 -22.44 23.84 16.04
C ASP A 662 -21.60 22.55 16.14
N CYS A 663 -20.99 22.27 17.30
CA CYS A 663 -20.23 21.02 17.51
C CYS A 663 -21.12 19.98 18.19
N ALA A 664 -21.88 19.22 17.38
CA ALA A 664 -22.86 18.23 17.85
C ALA A 664 -22.31 17.19 18.85
N SER A 665 -21.01 16.88 18.77
CA SER A 665 -20.30 16.11 19.79
C SER A 665 -18.83 16.54 19.79
N GLY A 666 -18.37 17.19 20.86
CA GLY A 666 -17.01 17.71 20.96
C GLY A 666 -16.91 19.15 21.43
N CYS A 667 -15.73 19.74 21.27
CA CYS A 667 -15.42 21.11 21.66
C CYS A 667 -15.01 21.94 20.43
N SER A 668 -15.38 23.22 20.45
CA SER A 668 -14.93 24.19 19.44
C SER A 668 -13.57 24.77 19.85
N TYR A 669 -12.55 24.58 19.03
CA TYR A 669 -11.21 25.14 19.23
C TYR A 669 -10.69 25.74 17.93
N ASN A 670 -10.35 27.04 17.94
CA ASN A 670 -9.91 27.80 16.76
C ASN A 670 -10.80 27.63 15.52
N GLY A 671 -12.13 27.59 15.73
CA GLY A 671 -13.11 27.47 14.64
C GLY A 671 -13.26 26.06 14.05
N LYS A 672 -12.66 25.05 14.69
CA LYS A 672 -12.82 23.63 14.32
C LYS A 672 -13.50 22.87 15.47
N CYS A 673 -14.37 21.93 15.13
CA CYS A 673 -14.92 20.99 16.11
C CYS A 673 -13.93 19.84 16.31
N LEU A 674 -13.53 19.60 17.56
CA LEU A 674 -12.66 18.52 17.97
C LEU A 674 -13.47 17.45 18.72
N PRO A 675 -13.23 16.16 18.51
CA PRO A 675 -13.92 15.11 19.24
C PRO A 675 -13.54 15.11 20.73
N VAL A 676 -14.45 14.65 21.59
CA VAL A 676 -14.20 14.47 23.03
C VAL A 676 -12.96 13.58 23.25
N GLY A 677 -12.12 13.95 24.21
CA GLY A 677 -10.84 13.30 24.52
C GLY A 677 -9.64 13.85 23.74
N THR A 678 -9.84 14.73 22.74
CA THR A 678 -8.74 15.34 21.98
C THR A 678 -7.85 16.18 22.88
N LYS A 679 -6.56 15.85 22.98
CA LYS A 679 -5.55 16.64 23.69
C LYS A 679 -4.97 17.72 22.79
N LEU A 680 -4.68 18.88 23.36
CA LEU A 680 -4.10 20.03 22.68
C LEU A 680 -2.98 20.60 23.53
N MET A 681 -1.94 21.12 22.88
CA MET A 681 -0.86 21.87 23.53
C MET A 681 -0.89 23.31 22.99
N PRO A 682 -1.66 24.22 23.61
CA PRO A 682 -1.73 25.61 23.16
C PRO A 682 -0.35 26.26 23.27
N GLU A 683 0.09 26.96 22.22
CA GLU A 683 1.35 27.71 22.24
C GLU A 683 1.38 28.66 23.44
N GLY A 684 2.49 28.63 24.20
CA GLY A 684 2.69 29.49 25.37
C GLY A 684 2.01 29.02 26.67
N ARG A 685 1.31 27.89 26.69
CA ARG A 685 0.86 27.25 27.95
C ARG A 685 1.83 26.15 28.40
N GLY A 686 2.15 26.14 29.69
CA GLY A 686 2.97 25.10 30.33
C GLY A 686 2.24 23.78 30.60
N SER A 687 0.91 23.75 30.41
CA SER A 687 0.07 22.56 30.59
C SER A 687 -0.79 22.32 29.34
N GLY A 688 -0.92 21.06 28.93
CA GLY A 688 -1.86 20.66 27.89
C GLY A 688 -3.31 20.87 28.33
N VAL A 689 -4.22 21.01 27.37
CA VAL A 689 -5.67 21.00 27.59
C VAL A 689 -6.28 19.81 26.85
N TYR A 690 -7.49 19.40 27.21
CA TYR A 690 -8.21 18.35 26.51
C TYR A 690 -9.67 18.74 26.27
N CYS A 691 -10.27 18.12 25.26
CA CYS A 691 -11.67 18.24 24.92
C CYS A 691 -12.53 17.41 25.87
N SER A 692 -13.18 18.06 26.82
CA SER A 692 -14.04 17.42 27.80
C SER A 692 -15.37 16.95 27.19
N TRP A 693 -15.98 15.95 27.83
CA TRP A 693 -17.31 15.43 27.54
C TRP A 693 -18.45 16.46 27.60
N ASP A 694 -18.25 17.58 28.30
CA ASP A 694 -19.20 18.71 28.31
C ASP A 694 -19.01 19.69 27.14
N GLY A 695 -18.11 19.37 26.20
CA GLY A 695 -17.77 20.17 25.03
C GLY A 695 -16.88 21.37 25.33
N GLN A 696 -16.25 21.44 26.51
CA GLN A 696 -15.27 22.48 26.86
C GLN A 696 -13.84 22.00 26.72
N THR A 697 -12.91 22.92 26.49
CA THR A 697 -11.47 22.64 26.64
C THR A 697 -11.07 22.87 28.09
N VAL A 698 -10.61 21.82 28.77
CA VAL A 698 -10.24 21.83 30.19
C VAL A 698 -8.75 21.54 30.34
N ASP A 699 -8.08 22.16 31.31
CA ASP A 699 -6.66 21.89 31.56
C ASP A 699 -6.44 20.43 32.01
N GLN A 700 -5.34 19.84 31.56
CA GLN A 700 -4.92 18.53 32.01
C GLN A 700 -4.31 18.60 33.41
N LYS A 701 -4.49 17.52 34.16
CA LYS A 701 -4.09 17.33 35.53
C LYS A 701 -2.70 16.73 35.63
N TYR A 702 -1.97 17.12 36.67
CA TYR A 702 -0.63 16.62 36.96
C TYR A 702 -0.67 15.30 37.73
N VAL A 703 0.48 14.63 37.77
CA VAL A 703 0.67 13.38 38.53
C VAL A 703 0.24 13.56 39.98
N GLY A 704 -0.60 12.64 40.48
CA GLY A 704 -1.15 12.64 41.84
C GLY A 704 -2.51 13.32 41.99
N GLU A 705 -2.94 14.13 41.03
CA GLU A 705 -4.26 14.77 41.03
C GLU A 705 -5.39 13.80 40.64
N PHE A 706 -6.60 14.08 41.11
CA PHE A 706 -7.76 13.20 40.87
C PHE A 706 -8.26 13.27 39.43
N CYS A 707 -8.44 12.13 38.78
CA CYS A 707 -8.92 12.01 37.40
C CYS A 707 -10.05 10.98 37.28
N GLN A 708 -10.85 11.06 36.20
CA GLN A 708 -11.87 10.06 35.88
C GLN A 708 -11.53 9.24 34.63
N ASN A 709 -10.65 9.73 33.76
CA ASN A 709 -10.21 9.08 32.52
C ASN A 709 -8.76 9.48 32.20
N ASP A 710 -8.17 8.81 31.21
CA ASP A 710 -6.75 9.00 30.87
C ASP A 710 -6.45 10.36 30.22
N TYR A 711 -7.38 10.91 29.44
CA TYR A 711 -7.15 12.18 28.74
C TYR A 711 -7.11 13.39 29.68
N GLU A 712 -7.70 13.27 30.89
CA GLU A 712 -7.53 14.24 31.98
C GLU A 712 -6.09 14.37 32.46
N CYS A 713 -5.23 13.37 32.28
CA CYS A 713 -3.87 13.38 32.82
C CYS A 713 -2.84 13.83 31.78
N THR A 714 -1.90 14.68 32.20
CA THR A 714 -0.71 15.04 31.41
C THR A 714 0.09 13.81 30.97
N THR A 715 0.16 12.78 31.82
CA THR A 715 0.82 11.48 31.57
C THR A 715 -0.01 10.50 30.75
N ASN A 716 -1.27 10.83 30.44
CA ASN A 716 -2.20 9.93 29.75
C ASN A 716 -2.51 8.62 30.52
N SER A 717 -2.45 8.64 31.85
CA SER A 717 -2.73 7.45 32.66
C SER A 717 -3.43 7.84 33.95
N CYS A 718 -4.69 7.44 34.06
CA CYS A 718 -5.54 7.59 35.23
C CYS A 718 -5.81 6.21 35.82
N MET A 719 -5.17 5.87 36.95
CA MET A 719 -5.49 4.63 37.66
C MET A 719 -5.91 4.93 39.09
N ASN A 720 -6.93 4.21 39.57
CA ASN A 720 -7.51 4.40 40.90
C ASN A 720 -7.92 5.86 41.18
N GLY A 721 -8.41 6.54 40.15
CA GLY A 721 -8.88 7.91 40.21
C GLY A 721 -7.77 8.95 40.39
N LYS A 722 -6.50 8.63 40.13
CA LYS A 722 -5.38 9.58 40.16
C LYS A 722 -4.49 9.48 38.94
N CYS A 723 -3.94 10.61 38.51
CA CYS A 723 -2.97 10.65 37.44
C CYS A 723 -1.65 10.02 37.87
N LEU A 724 -1.12 9.12 37.06
CA LEU A 724 0.13 8.39 37.35
C LEU A 724 1.11 8.53 36.20
N ASP A 725 2.40 8.60 36.54
CA ASP A 725 3.49 8.48 35.58
C ASP A 725 3.93 7.01 35.51
N LEU A 726 3.35 6.27 34.57
CA LEU A 726 3.67 4.85 34.39
C LEU A 726 5.13 4.66 33.98
N GLU A 727 5.70 5.57 33.20
CA GLU A 727 7.11 5.48 32.78
C GLU A 727 8.04 5.62 33.97
N GLN A 728 7.78 6.58 34.86
CA GLN A 728 8.53 6.74 36.10
C GLN A 728 8.39 5.49 37.00
N GLN A 729 7.20 4.89 37.10
CA GLN A 729 7.02 3.65 37.87
C GLN A 729 7.80 2.47 37.28
N PHE A 730 7.81 2.31 35.95
CA PHE A 730 8.61 1.26 35.31
C PHE A 730 10.10 1.47 35.51
N ARG A 731 10.60 2.71 35.40
CA ARG A 731 12.01 3.03 35.71
C ARG A 731 12.37 2.69 37.16
N GLN A 732 11.47 2.95 38.10
CA GLN A 732 11.68 2.56 39.51
C GLN A 732 11.69 1.04 39.70
N GLN A 733 10.86 0.29 38.98
CA GLN A 733 10.86 -1.18 39.01
C GLN A 733 12.10 -1.79 38.34
N GLN A 734 12.55 -1.24 37.22
CA GLN A 734 13.79 -1.66 36.56
C GLN A 734 15.00 -1.44 37.46
N ASN A 735 15.11 -0.26 38.08
CA ASN A 735 16.17 0.03 39.07
C ASN A 735 16.11 -0.92 40.28
N LEU A 736 14.91 -1.35 40.70
CA LEU A 736 14.76 -2.34 41.76
C LEU A 736 15.24 -3.72 41.32
N LEU A 737 14.90 -4.13 40.09
CA LEU A 737 15.33 -5.40 39.52
C LEU A 737 16.86 -5.42 39.32
N GLU A 738 17.45 -4.36 38.79
CA GLU A 738 18.90 -4.20 38.66
C GLU A 738 19.61 -4.26 40.01
N ARG A 739 19.03 -3.66 41.05
CA ARG A 739 19.53 -3.77 42.44
C ARG A 739 19.44 -5.20 42.97
N ILE A 740 18.38 -5.94 42.65
CA ILE A 740 18.23 -7.35 43.03
C ILE A 740 19.24 -8.23 42.28
N LEU A 741 19.40 -8.01 40.97
CA LEU A 741 20.37 -8.76 40.14
C LEU A 741 21.82 -8.49 40.56
N SER A 742 22.13 -7.23 40.88
CA SER A 742 23.42 -6.83 41.47
C SER A 742 23.64 -7.49 42.83
N TRP A 743 22.62 -7.53 43.70
CA TRP A 743 22.70 -8.20 45.00
C TRP A 743 22.90 -9.72 44.88
N LEU A 744 22.35 -10.34 43.84
CA LEU A 744 22.52 -11.76 43.52
C LEU A 744 23.86 -12.08 42.82
N GLY A 745 24.67 -11.07 42.47
CA GLY A 745 25.93 -11.26 41.75
C GLY A 745 25.74 -11.72 40.30
N LEU A 746 24.61 -11.37 39.69
CA LEU A 746 24.24 -11.74 38.32
C LEU A 746 24.46 -10.60 37.30
N ASN A 747 25.20 -9.54 37.70
CA ASN A 747 25.52 -8.41 36.82
C ASN A 747 26.88 -8.56 36.15
#